data_AF-A0A8J2XJ19-F1
#
_entry.id   AF-A0A8J2XJ19-F1
#
_cell.length_a   1.000
_cell.length_b   1.000
_cell.length_c   1.000
_cell.angle_alpha   90.00
_cell.angle_beta   90.00
_cell.angle_gamma   90.00
#
_symmetry.space_group_name_H-M   'P 1'
#
loop_
_entity.id
_entity.type
_entity.pdbx_description
1 polymer ?
#
loop_
_entity_poly.entity_id
_entity_poly.type
_entity_poly.pdbx_seq_one_letter_code
_entity_poly.pdbx_strand_id
1 'polypeptide(L)'
;MMDAPRCRAVLRALLTPVLAVLLAFPLLVPAGGRAAAAAGVDTAAMDLVSDGVFASAETDRVAPGLDVTRFSRLEEAGWTAGSVLRADLSEETLEVDVVNSGAVTRTATVSEHVERAGAVAGVNGDFFDINYSNAAQGTAIGAGGLLNASDAAHPALTVSGGRAAISAISAEATFTAAGAQHEAHGVNTPRLPAGGIGVYTPGWGEYTLDRPVGGPDEIAVDAVRVTVSGGAVTEVVEVTGDGAPADIPEDGFVLLGREAGGVLLAELEPGAAVEVDLATSVPADVALTGNEVLVADGAIVAQDEAVHPRTAVGVGPDGTELFVLALDGRAHFGRGMSLPELAQLLIDMGAEHAVNLDGGGSTAMVARSAGQDRATLRNTPSDGGERPVPNALVFRTTAEQGELQDLQVAPVSDHEHAGRVFPGLHRTVRATGLDGSYAPVPAPGEFSIQDEGLDLASADGERAVVRGVHRTEAGVEYAAGDLRASTLIEVLGRLDHVRASRNTLALDSAGDSELVRLSGYDADGREAPIEVADAEVTAPEGFTVEAEGLDALRITAESDEGAGTVNLDIAGHRVQIAVTAGFEEREVIDFAGGTENWTFGSDRATGGIEPAEGPEPGTPGLRLHYDFTEQSGTRGGYAIATEPVELPGQPREVSMWMHGAGNGEWPRLQVRSGEGVVSNLDGPTVTWEGWQKISFPVPAGTAYPLTLERIRMMETRPDARYQGEVVIGPVSVVVSSDVDAPAQAPVHDPFVVTDGTVADRPLRIAIMSDAQFVARAPESDIVQAARETFREMVAQDPDLLIINGDLVDEASPEDFALARQVIDEEIGDAVPWIYVPGNHEIMGGPIENFEQEFGPTHQVRTVDRTRVITLDTSTGSLRGGGMDQLRMLEEELRQAAEDASVTGAVVFAHHPTRDPKPDQASQFSDREEAAAFERLLAEVRAETGLSTAFIAGHAGVFHASSAEGVSYAIAGNSGKSPSWTPERGGFTGWMMLGINPAAGDVGRLPDAPQSRLAWMRAEVNPRVEELRLDGPAELGVGEQADVLATLVQDGTREVPVAWPVSAQWGGEGIAVDDGGAGQALTALALENADDSPLRYNPATGTLTAVAPGEGVLTVTVNGRTAELPVTVAAEEPSEPEPTEPAPTEPAPTEPAPTEPGPGEPGAPEPTEPDAPAPGGPDDPGGAGGQPGGEPDRRPDNDPAAGPGGALPRTGSEVGAWLAGAVALLLAGAAALGAARHRGRE
;
A
#
# COMPACT_ATOMS: atom_id res chain seq x y z
N MET A 1 60.35 -34.61 17.06
CA MET A 1 60.82 -36.02 16.95
C MET A 1 59.93 -36.67 15.89
N MET A 2 60.40 -37.26 14.79
CA MET A 2 61.38 -38.36 14.65
C MET A 2 60.88 -39.64 15.35
N ASP A 3 60.70 -40.79 14.70
CA ASP A 3 61.06 -41.18 13.31
C ASP A 3 60.11 -42.24 12.69
N ALA A 4 60.23 -42.43 11.37
CA ALA A 4 59.62 -43.50 10.55
C ALA A 4 60.62 -44.71 10.42
N PRO A 5 60.78 -45.50 9.31
CA PRO A 5 60.01 -45.72 8.07
C PRO A 5 59.92 -47.21 7.59
N ARG A 6 59.29 -47.46 6.41
CA ARG A 6 59.76 -48.37 5.31
C ARG A 6 58.78 -48.35 4.10
N CYS A 7 59.18 -47.86 2.92
CA CYS A 7 59.82 -48.57 1.76
C CYS A 7 58.84 -49.38 0.88
N ARG A 8 58.74 -49.24 -0.46
CA ARG A 8 59.51 -48.53 -1.55
C ARG A 8 58.49 -47.81 -2.51
N ALA A 9 58.62 -47.48 -3.81
CA ALA A 9 59.59 -47.57 -4.95
C ALA A 9 59.06 -46.64 -6.12
N VAL A 10 59.65 -46.35 -7.29
CA VAL A 10 61.04 -46.33 -7.85
C VAL A 10 61.07 -45.51 -9.19
N LEU A 11 62.08 -44.63 -9.38
CA LEU A 11 62.48 -43.84 -10.60
C LEU A 11 61.41 -42.94 -11.33
N ARG A 12 61.63 -41.77 -11.98
CA ARG A 12 62.70 -40.76 -12.33
C ARG A 12 62.93 -40.51 -13.85
N ALA A 13 63.25 -39.25 -14.19
CA ALA A 13 63.76 -38.68 -15.47
C ALA A 13 62.68 -38.29 -16.54
N LEU A 14 62.85 -37.30 -17.44
CA LEU A 14 63.99 -36.39 -17.77
C LEU A 14 63.48 -35.02 -18.36
N LEU A 15 64.37 -34.16 -18.88
CA LEU A 15 64.14 -32.74 -19.30
C LEU A 15 63.58 -32.53 -20.72
N THR A 16 62.96 -31.36 -20.95
CA THR A 16 62.55 -30.72 -22.22
C THR A 16 63.73 -30.39 -23.17
N PRO A 17 63.55 -30.33 -24.51
CA PRO A 17 63.59 -29.01 -25.21
C PRO A 17 62.84 -28.85 -26.58
N VAL A 18 62.44 -27.59 -26.89
CA VAL A 18 62.46 -26.89 -28.21
C VAL A 18 61.56 -27.31 -29.41
N LEU A 19 60.47 -26.52 -29.61
CA LEU A 19 60.10 -25.70 -30.81
C LEU A 19 60.11 -26.26 -32.26
N ALA A 20 58.98 -26.15 -33.01
CA ALA A 20 58.79 -25.30 -34.22
C ALA A 20 57.71 -25.74 -35.27
N VAL A 21 56.64 -24.93 -35.39
CA VAL A 21 55.88 -24.51 -36.61
C VAL A 21 55.53 -25.49 -37.76
N LEU A 22 54.21 -25.67 -38.00
CA LEU A 22 53.46 -25.58 -39.31
C LEU A 22 51.99 -26.02 -39.07
N LEU A 23 51.00 -25.12 -38.92
CA LEU A 23 50.17 -24.48 -39.97
C LEU A 23 49.27 -25.42 -40.83
N ALA A 24 47.96 -25.49 -40.50
CA ALA A 24 46.82 -25.25 -41.40
C ALA A 24 45.45 -25.46 -40.69
N PHE A 25 44.41 -24.75 -41.13
CA PHE A 25 42.98 -24.86 -40.75
C PHE A 25 42.57 -24.70 -39.27
N PRO A 26 42.00 -23.53 -38.89
CA PRO A 26 40.93 -23.49 -37.90
C PRO A 26 39.59 -23.93 -38.53
N LEU A 27 38.71 -24.53 -37.73
CA LEU A 27 37.28 -24.61 -38.02
C LEU A 27 36.57 -23.57 -37.15
N LEU A 28 35.72 -22.74 -37.76
CA LEU A 28 34.81 -21.87 -37.01
C LEU A 28 33.75 -22.73 -36.32
N VAL A 29 33.57 -22.50 -35.02
CA VAL A 29 32.32 -22.72 -34.31
C VAL A 29 31.99 -21.37 -33.67
N PRO A 30 30.83 -20.75 -33.98
CA PRO A 30 30.49 -19.46 -33.40
C PRO A 30 30.19 -19.61 -31.91
N ALA A 31 30.81 -18.78 -31.08
CA ALA A 31 30.44 -18.63 -29.68
C ALA A 31 29.22 -17.70 -29.56
N GLY A 32 28.06 -18.17 -30.02
CA GLY A 32 26.76 -17.57 -29.70
C GLY A 32 26.35 -18.05 -28.31
N GLY A 33 26.17 -17.10 -27.38
CA GLY A 33 26.01 -17.43 -25.96
C GLY A 33 26.35 -16.25 -25.04
N ARG A 34 25.85 -15.06 -25.37
CA ARG A 34 25.66 -13.99 -24.38
C ARG A 34 24.18 -13.98 -24.05
N ALA A 35 23.84 -14.35 -22.81
CA ALA A 35 22.55 -13.94 -22.28
C ALA A 35 22.59 -12.42 -22.13
N ALA A 36 21.71 -11.72 -22.85
CA ALA A 36 21.35 -10.35 -22.49
C ALA A 36 20.29 -10.47 -21.39
N ALA A 37 20.75 -10.75 -20.17
CA ALA A 37 20.02 -10.35 -18.98
C ALA A 37 19.83 -8.82 -19.02
N ALA A 38 18.84 -8.30 -18.30
CA ALA A 38 18.72 -6.86 -18.09
C ALA A 38 20.09 -6.30 -17.67
N ALA A 39 20.55 -5.26 -18.38
CA ALA A 39 21.86 -4.67 -18.13
C ALA A 39 21.78 -3.83 -16.86
N GLY A 40 21.89 -4.50 -15.71
CA GLY A 40 22.01 -3.84 -14.41
C GLY A 40 23.16 -2.84 -14.46
N VAL A 41 22.81 -1.56 -14.49
CA VAL A 41 23.77 -0.46 -14.34
C VAL A 41 24.38 -0.60 -12.95
N ASP A 42 25.70 -0.44 -12.85
CA ASP A 42 26.44 -0.81 -11.65
C ASP A 42 26.16 0.19 -10.51
N THR A 43 25.17 -0.12 -9.67
CA THR A 43 24.83 0.65 -8.47
C THR A 43 25.97 0.68 -7.45
N ALA A 44 26.97 -0.20 -7.55
CA ALA A 44 28.14 -0.23 -6.66
C ALA A 44 29.08 1.00 -6.79
N ALA A 45 28.73 1.99 -7.63
CA ALA A 45 29.35 3.30 -7.66
C ALA A 45 28.74 4.33 -6.67
N MET A 46 27.52 4.09 -6.14
CA MET A 46 26.82 5.00 -5.24
C MET A 46 26.21 4.23 -4.06
N ASP A 47 26.65 4.50 -2.82
CA ASP A 47 26.18 3.72 -1.67
C ASP A 47 24.83 4.24 -1.13
N LEU A 48 23.77 3.92 -1.87
CA LEU A 48 22.40 4.30 -1.55
C LEU A 48 21.75 3.36 -0.52
N VAL A 49 22.33 2.18 -0.25
CA VAL A 49 21.64 1.07 0.42
C VAL A 49 22.27 0.54 1.71
N SER A 50 23.54 0.84 2.02
CA SER A 50 24.24 0.20 3.16
C SER A 50 23.71 0.55 4.57
N ASP A 51 23.22 1.77 4.77
CA ASP A 51 22.88 2.31 6.10
C ASP A 51 21.44 2.00 6.57
N GLY A 52 20.57 1.56 5.66
CA GLY A 52 19.16 1.26 5.93
C GLY A 52 18.82 -0.22 5.78
N VAL A 53 17.68 -0.61 6.33
CA VAL A 53 17.05 -1.92 6.08
C VAL A 53 15.95 -1.76 5.03
N PHE A 54 15.50 -2.87 4.43
CA PHE A 54 14.54 -2.90 3.33
C PHE A 54 14.95 -2.03 2.13
N ALA A 55 16.27 -1.83 1.96
CA ALA A 55 16.82 -0.87 1.02
C ALA A 55 16.72 -1.37 -0.44
N SER A 56 16.25 -0.52 -1.34
CA SER A 56 16.17 -0.79 -2.78
C SER A 56 16.73 0.36 -3.59
N ALA A 57 17.30 0.03 -4.75
CA ALA A 57 17.78 0.98 -5.75
C ALA A 57 17.59 0.43 -7.18
N GLU A 58 17.01 1.24 -8.07
CA GLU A 58 16.74 0.90 -9.47
C GLU A 58 17.26 2.00 -10.38
N THR A 59 17.96 1.64 -11.47
CA THR A 59 18.67 2.58 -12.34
C THR A 59 18.23 2.49 -13.81
N ASP A 60 17.86 3.64 -14.36
CA ASP A 60 17.34 3.85 -15.70
C ASP A 60 18.35 4.65 -16.55
N ARG A 61 18.64 4.20 -17.78
CA ARG A 61 19.46 4.97 -18.74
C ARG A 61 18.68 6.17 -19.27
N VAL A 62 19.29 7.36 -19.31
CA VAL A 62 18.63 8.59 -19.83
C VAL A 62 19.25 9.07 -21.14
N ALA A 63 20.59 9.16 -21.19
CA ALA A 63 21.39 9.53 -22.36
C ALA A 63 22.83 9.02 -22.16
N PRO A 64 23.73 9.11 -23.17
CA PRO A 64 25.16 8.90 -22.94
C PRO A 64 25.67 9.78 -21.79
N GLY A 65 26.40 9.16 -20.86
CA GLY A 65 26.91 9.84 -19.66
C GLY A 65 25.87 10.25 -18.63
N LEU A 66 24.58 9.87 -18.76
CA LEU A 66 23.51 10.28 -17.86
C LEU A 66 22.55 9.12 -17.53
N ASP A 67 22.55 8.72 -16.26
CA ASP A 67 21.64 7.72 -15.69
C ASP A 67 20.82 8.33 -14.55
N VAL A 68 19.61 7.81 -14.30
CA VAL A 68 18.79 8.16 -13.13
C VAL A 68 18.57 6.95 -12.24
N THR A 69 18.86 7.07 -10.93
CA THR A 69 18.66 6.00 -9.94
C THR A 69 17.61 6.43 -8.92
N ARG A 70 16.53 5.66 -8.78
CA ARG A 70 15.54 5.81 -7.70
C ARG A 70 15.91 4.89 -6.54
N PHE A 71 15.74 5.34 -5.30
CA PHE A 71 16.02 4.53 -4.12
C PHE A 71 15.00 4.74 -2.99
N SER A 72 14.90 3.76 -2.09
CA SER A 72 14.18 3.84 -0.82
C SER A 72 14.88 2.99 0.24
N ARG A 73 14.87 3.42 1.50
CA ARG A 73 15.41 2.66 2.64
C ARG A 73 14.76 3.07 3.97
N LEU A 74 14.69 2.15 4.92
CA LEU A 74 14.20 2.41 6.27
C LEU A 74 15.36 2.64 7.24
N GLU A 75 15.35 3.81 7.89
CA GLU A 75 16.35 4.25 8.87
C GLU A 75 15.70 4.37 10.27
N GLU A 76 16.50 4.55 11.32
CA GLU A 76 15.99 4.74 12.70
C GLU A 76 14.98 5.91 12.78
N ALA A 77 15.26 6.99 12.03
CA ALA A 77 14.43 8.17 11.90
C ALA A 77 13.17 7.99 11.03
N GLY A 78 12.99 6.83 10.37
CA GLY A 78 11.89 6.52 9.45
C GLY A 78 12.34 6.35 7.99
N TRP A 79 11.38 6.33 7.07
CA TRP A 79 11.63 6.14 5.63
C TRP A 79 12.35 7.32 4.99
N THR A 80 13.30 6.99 4.11
CA THR A 80 14.07 7.92 3.28
C THR A 80 14.04 7.41 1.84
N ALA A 81 13.55 8.22 0.91
CA ALA A 81 13.42 7.87 -0.51
C ALA A 81 13.69 9.08 -1.42
N GLY A 82 14.11 8.83 -2.66
CA GLY A 82 14.39 9.88 -3.63
C GLY A 82 14.93 9.34 -4.96
N SER A 83 15.38 10.26 -5.81
CA SER A 83 16.02 9.95 -7.09
C SER A 83 17.27 10.80 -7.34
N VAL A 84 18.26 10.21 -8.00
CA VAL A 84 19.58 10.77 -8.27
C VAL A 84 19.86 10.71 -9.77
N LEU A 85 20.16 11.84 -10.40
CA LEU A 85 20.81 11.89 -11.71
C LEU A 85 22.33 11.85 -11.49
N ARG A 86 23.00 10.85 -12.07
CA ARG A 86 24.47 10.80 -12.14
C ARG A 86 24.90 11.19 -13.54
N ALA A 87 25.71 12.25 -13.65
CA ALA A 87 26.14 12.81 -14.94
C ALA A 87 27.67 12.84 -15.06
N ASP A 88 28.22 12.23 -16.12
CA ASP A 88 29.63 12.28 -16.51
C ASP A 88 29.86 13.42 -17.52
N LEU A 89 30.40 14.53 -17.04
CA LEU A 89 30.75 15.72 -17.84
C LEU A 89 31.98 15.52 -18.74
N SER A 90 32.59 14.32 -18.76
CA SER A 90 33.61 13.94 -19.75
C SER A 90 33.04 13.30 -21.02
N GLU A 91 31.75 12.97 -21.05
CA GLU A 91 31.03 12.58 -22.27
C GLU A 91 30.80 13.81 -23.17
N GLU A 92 31.48 13.87 -24.33
CA GLU A 92 31.47 15.03 -25.23
C GLU A 92 30.06 15.36 -25.77
N THR A 93 29.11 14.43 -25.70
CA THR A 93 27.73 14.61 -26.15
C THR A 93 26.74 15.04 -25.06
N LEU A 94 27.16 15.19 -23.80
CA LEU A 94 26.30 15.61 -22.69
C LEU A 94 26.47 17.11 -22.38
N GLU A 95 25.36 17.86 -22.39
CA GLU A 95 25.33 19.26 -21.99
C GLU A 95 24.53 19.43 -20.68
N VAL A 96 25.03 20.27 -19.78
CA VAL A 96 24.28 20.82 -18.64
C VAL A 96 24.00 22.30 -18.89
N ASP A 97 22.83 22.79 -18.49
CA ASP A 97 22.41 24.19 -18.67
C ASP A 97 21.46 24.63 -17.54
N VAL A 98 21.25 25.95 -17.41
CA VAL A 98 20.25 26.54 -16.52
C VAL A 98 19.26 27.34 -17.36
N VAL A 99 17.98 26.99 -17.24
CA VAL A 99 16.91 27.58 -18.05
C VAL A 99 15.83 28.20 -17.17
N ASN A 100 15.17 29.24 -17.67
CA ASN A 100 13.93 29.78 -17.13
C ASN A 100 12.81 29.69 -18.17
N SER A 101 11.58 30.04 -17.79
CA SER A 101 10.42 29.94 -18.70
C SER A 101 10.31 31.10 -19.72
N GLY A 102 11.45 31.70 -20.09
CA GLY A 102 11.57 32.86 -20.98
C GLY A 102 11.55 34.21 -20.27
N ALA A 103 11.39 34.24 -18.95
CA ALA A 103 11.54 35.41 -18.09
C ALA A 103 11.83 34.97 -16.64
N VAL A 104 12.60 35.77 -15.89
CA VAL A 104 12.99 35.47 -14.50
C VAL A 104 11.78 35.45 -13.56
N THR A 105 10.79 36.33 -13.77
CA THR A 105 9.58 36.40 -12.92
C THR A 105 8.49 35.40 -13.32
N ARG A 106 8.73 34.55 -14.33
CA ARG A 106 7.73 33.59 -14.83
C ARG A 106 8.09 32.18 -14.37
N THR A 107 7.15 31.52 -13.70
CA THR A 107 7.29 30.15 -13.23
C THR A 107 6.74 29.14 -14.23
N ALA A 108 7.24 27.91 -14.12
CA ALA A 108 6.78 26.72 -14.83
C ALA A 108 7.15 25.48 -13.99
N THR A 109 6.50 24.33 -14.21
CA THR A 109 6.93 23.08 -13.56
C THR A 109 8.29 22.63 -14.11
N VAL A 110 8.96 21.68 -13.43
CA VAL A 110 10.25 21.15 -13.91
C VAL A 110 10.04 20.38 -15.22
N SER A 111 8.92 19.65 -15.35
CA SER A 111 8.48 19.07 -16.64
C SER A 111 8.40 20.13 -17.76
N GLU A 112 7.72 21.26 -17.51
CA GLU A 112 7.58 22.33 -18.50
C GLU A 112 8.92 23.00 -18.87
N HIS A 113 9.83 23.20 -17.92
CA HIS A 113 11.17 23.74 -18.20
C HIS A 113 11.99 22.79 -19.08
N VAL A 114 11.98 21.48 -18.77
CA VAL A 114 12.70 20.45 -19.52
C VAL A 114 12.14 20.29 -20.94
N GLU A 115 10.81 20.27 -21.10
CA GLU A 115 10.16 20.26 -22.42
C GLU A 115 10.55 21.49 -23.25
N ARG A 116 10.45 22.70 -22.68
CA ARG A 116 10.79 23.96 -23.36
C ARG A 116 12.26 24.07 -23.73
N ALA A 117 13.14 23.46 -22.95
CA ALA A 117 14.59 23.43 -23.20
C ALA A 117 15.01 22.38 -24.25
N GLY A 118 14.12 21.45 -24.63
CA GLY A 118 14.51 20.26 -25.42
C GLY A 118 15.46 19.34 -24.65
N ALA A 119 15.33 19.30 -23.32
CA ALA A 119 16.19 18.54 -22.42
C ALA A 119 15.66 17.11 -22.20
N VAL A 120 16.55 16.20 -21.81
CA VAL A 120 16.22 14.80 -21.50
C VAL A 120 15.97 14.57 -20.01
N ALA A 121 16.50 15.44 -19.15
CA ALA A 121 16.25 15.43 -17.71
C ALA A 121 16.45 16.83 -17.09
N GLY A 122 16.01 17.00 -15.84
CA GLY A 122 16.28 18.20 -15.05
C GLY A 122 15.68 18.19 -13.64
N VAL A 123 16.08 19.17 -12.84
CA VAL A 123 15.58 19.44 -11.48
C VAL A 123 15.30 20.93 -11.27
N ASN A 124 14.56 21.29 -10.22
CA ASN A 124 14.34 22.69 -9.82
C ASN A 124 15.65 23.42 -9.44
N GLY A 125 15.66 24.74 -9.59
CA GLY A 125 16.86 25.59 -9.42
C GLY A 125 16.91 26.47 -8.16
N ASP A 126 17.05 27.77 -8.38
CA ASP A 126 17.33 28.79 -7.36
C ASP A 126 16.18 28.96 -6.34
N PHE A 127 16.53 29.39 -5.13
CA PHE A 127 15.58 30.00 -4.20
C PHE A 127 14.95 31.27 -4.80
N PHE A 128 13.63 31.43 -4.64
CA PHE A 128 12.86 32.45 -5.36
C PHE A 128 11.86 33.24 -4.50
N ASP A 129 11.40 34.39 -4.99
CA ASP A 129 10.51 35.34 -4.28
C ASP A 129 9.03 34.91 -4.38
N ILE A 130 8.77 33.66 -3.97
CA ILE A 130 7.54 32.84 -4.17
C ILE A 130 6.21 33.52 -3.80
N ASN A 131 6.20 34.45 -2.85
CA ASN A 131 4.97 35.12 -2.40
C ASN A 131 4.64 36.42 -3.16
N TYR A 132 5.50 36.85 -4.09
CA TYR A 132 5.37 38.14 -4.77
C TYR A 132 5.73 38.06 -6.26
N SER A 133 7.00 38.21 -6.62
CA SER A 133 7.47 38.30 -8.02
C SER A 133 7.80 36.94 -8.64
N ASN A 134 7.91 35.89 -7.82
CA ASN A 134 8.47 34.59 -8.16
C ASN A 134 9.89 34.60 -8.74
N ALA A 135 10.57 35.76 -8.83
CA ALA A 135 11.89 35.84 -9.42
C ALA A 135 12.93 35.10 -8.57
N ALA A 136 13.85 34.43 -9.25
CA ALA A 136 15.03 33.81 -8.65
C ALA A 136 15.87 34.88 -7.91
N GLN A 137 16.37 34.53 -6.71
CA GLN A 137 17.08 35.47 -5.83
C GLN A 137 18.61 35.45 -6.02
N GLY A 138 19.14 34.40 -6.67
CA GLY A 138 20.58 34.16 -6.80
C GLY A 138 21.21 34.75 -8.05
N THR A 139 22.39 34.24 -8.39
CA THR A 139 23.05 34.43 -9.69
C THR A 139 22.91 33.18 -10.53
N ALA A 140 22.28 33.31 -11.71
CA ALA A 140 22.06 32.22 -12.66
C ALA A 140 22.63 32.57 -14.04
N ILE A 141 23.40 31.65 -14.61
CA ILE A 141 24.01 31.74 -15.94
C ILE A 141 23.67 30.46 -16.69
N GLY A 142 23.13 30.59 -17.89
CA GLY A 142 22.95 29.47 -18.82
C GLY A 142 23.57 29.79 -20.19
N ALA A 143 23.33 28.93 -21.19
CA ALA A 143 23.90 29.08 -22.54
C ALA A 143 23.49 30.40 -23.25
N GLY A 144 22.42 31.06 -22.81
CA GLY A 144 22.02 32.40 -23.27
C GLY A 144 22.76 33.56 -22.61
N GLY A 145 23.59 33.30 -21.59
CA GLY A 145 24.25 34.29 -20.75
C GLY A 145 23.64 34.42 -19.35
N LEU A 146 23.86 35.58 -18.72
CA LEU A 146 23.39 35.91 -17.37
C LEU A 146 21.87 36.12 -17.35
N LEU A 147 21.15 35.32 -16.58
CA LEU A 147 19.69 35.37 -16.45
C LEU A 147 19.24 36.32 -15.34
N ASN A 148 19.81 36.14 -14.15
CA ASN A 148 19.62 36.95 -12.95
C ASN A 148 20.93 36.99 -12.15
N ALA A 149 21.13 38.02 -11.34
CA ALA A 149 22.38 38.23 -10.63
C ALA A 149 22.22 38.98 -9.31
N SER A 150 22.96 38.52 -8.29
CA SER A 150 23.11 39.14 -6.98
C SER A 150 24.50 39.75 -6.82
N ASP A 151 24.60 40.89 -6.13
CA ASP A 151 25.88 41.51 -5.74
C ASP A 151 26.52 40.80 -4.53
N ALA A 152 25.70 40.14 -3.70
CA ALA A 152 26.14 39.24 -2.66
C ALA A 152 26.67 37.91 -3.26
N ALA A 153 27.75 37.39 -2.69
CA ALA A 153 28.33 36.12 -3.11
C ALA A 153 27.63 34.95 -2.42
N HIS A 154 26.98 34.09 -3.20
CA HIS A 154 26.24 32.93 -2.72
C HIS A 154 26.89 31.62 -3.16
N PRO A 155 26.81 30.52 -2.38
CA PRO A 155 27.21 29.19 -2.84
C PRO A 155 26.48 28.79 -4.12
N ALA A 156 27.20 28.26 -5.10
CA ALA A 156 26.63 27.89 -6.39
C ALA A 156 27.31 26.65 -6.97
N LEU A 157 26.53 25.87 -7.73
CA LEU A 157 27.08 25.04 -8.78
C LEU A 157 27.65 25.99 -9.85
N THR A 158 28.91 25.79 -10.22
CA THR A 158 29.55 26.47 -11.34
C THR A 158 30.14 25.43 -12.27
N VAL A 159 29.94 25.56 -13.58
CA VAL A 159 30.53 24.69 -14.60
C VAL A 159 31.30 25.55 -15.58
N SER A 160 32.54 25.16 -15.89
CA SER A 160 33.27 25.75 -17.02
C SER A 160 34.18 24.74 -17.71
N GLY A 161 34.18 24.77 -19.05
CA GLY A 161 35.06 23.92 -19.87
C GLY A 161 34.92 22.41 -19.61
N GLY A 162 33.70 21.93 -19.32
CA GLY A 162 33.44 20.52 -19.01
C GLY A 162 33.81 20.08 -17.59
N ARG A 163 34.02 21.02 -16.66
CA ARG A 163 34.23 20.70 -15.22
C ARG A 163 33.32 21.53 -14.33
N ALA A 164 32.69 20.85 -13.37
CA ALA A 164 31.93 21.43 -12.29
C ALA A 164 32.80 21.74 -11.06
N ALA A 165 32.37 22.73 -10.29
CA ALA A 165 32.89 23.07 -8.96
C ALA A 165 31.80 23.76 -8.13
N ILE A 166 31.83 23.59 -6.81
CA ILE A 166 31.04 24.40 -5.88
C ILE A 166 31.84 25.66 -5.52
N SER A 167 31.36 26.82 -5.96
CA SER A 167 32.02 28.11 -5.78
C SER A 167 31.06 29.15 -5.20
N ALA A 168 31.57 30.14 -4.46
CA ALA A 168 30.76 31.31 -4.12
C ALA A 168 30.78 32.30 -5.29
N ILE A 169 29.60 32.66 -5.83
CA ILE A 169 29.44 33.58 -6.96
C ILE A 169 28.56 34.78 -6.61
N SER A 170 29.08 35.96 -6.92
CA SER A 170 28.34 37.21 -7.16
C SER A 170 28.60 37.74 -8.57
N ALA A 171 27.79 38.70 -9.02
CA ALA A 171 28.08 39.53 -10.18
C ALA A 171 28.29 41.00 -9.78
N GLU A 172 29.35 41.61 -10.32
CA GLU A 172 29.55 43.05 -10.31
C GLU A 172 28.93 43.62 -11.58
N ALA A 173 27.82 44.33 -11.44
CA ALA A 173 27.26 45.15 -12.51
C ALA A 173 27.76 46.59 -12.33
N THR A 174 28.17 47.24 -13.42
CA THR A 174 28.46 48.69 -13.39
C THR A 174 27.84 49.38 -14.59
N PHE A 175 27.49 50.66 -14.44
CA PHE A 175 27.03 51.48 -15.55
C PHE A 175 27.86 52.76 -15.67
N THR A 176 28.21 53.10 -16.91
CA THR A 176 28.89 54.36 -17.24
C THR A 176 27.87 55.35 -17.76
N ALA A 177 27.64 56.44 -17.02
CA ALA A 177 26.74 57.53 -17.37
C ALA A 177 27.48 58.88 -17.29
N ALA A 178 27.25 59.77 -18.26
CA ALA A 178 27.90 61.09 -18.35
C ALA A 178 29.46 61.10 -18.29
N GLY A 179 30.12 59.95 -18.43
CA GLY A 179 31.57 59.78 -18.29
C GLY A 179 32.06 59.45 -16.87
N ALA A 180 31.17 59.12 -15.95
CA ALA A 180 31.46 58.50 -14.65
C ALA A 180 30.94 57.05 -14.63
N GLN A 181 31.63 56.17 -13.93
CA GLN A 181 31.23 54.77 -13.72
C GLN A 181 30.61 54.62 -12.33
N HIS A 182 29.54 53.84 -12.24
CA HIS A 182 28.71 53.65 -11.05
C HIS A 182 28.43 52.16 -10.82
N GLU A 183 28.30 51.76 -9.56
CA GLU A 183 28.01 50.37 -9.16
C GLU A 183 26.51 50.07 -9.23
N ALA A 184 26.16 48.88 -9.72
CA ALA A 184 24.82 48.31 -9.72
C ALA A 184 24.82 46.97 -8.97
N HIS A 185 23.79 46.78 -8.17
CA HIS A 185 23.67 45.86 -7.04
C HIS A 185 22.77 44.66 -7.44
N GLY A 186 23.05 44.10 -8.61
CA GLY A 186 22.30 42.98 -9.20
C GLY A 186 21.60 43.27 -10.54
N VAL A 187 21.20 42.19 -11.19
CA VAL A 187 20.53 42.17 -12.51
C VAL A 187 19.27 41.32 -12.42
N ASN A 188 18.13 41.84 -12.87
CA ASN A 188 16.82 41.15 -12.80
C ASN A 188 16.48 40.59 -11.39
N THR A 189 16.91 41.27 -10.32
CA THR A 189 16.76 40.80 -8.93
C THR A 189 15.40 41.19 -8.32
N PRO A 190 14.75 40.33 -7.51
CA PRO A 190 13.52 40.67 -6.80
C PRO A 190 13.68 41.74 -5.70
N ARG A 191 14.91 42.06 -5.26
CA ARG A 191 15.16 42.95 -4.11
C ARG A 191 16.48 43.73 -4.29
N LEU A 192 16.43 45.04 -4.08
CA LEU A 192 17.62 45.90 -4.06
C LEU A 192 18.00 46.30 -2.62
N PRO A 193 19.31 46.36 -2.29
CA PRO A 193 19.76 46.86 -1.00
C PRO A 193 19.42 48.35 -0.81
N ALA A 194 19.36 48.79 0.45
CA ALA A 194 19.14 50.20 0.81
C ALA A 194 20.19 51.11 0.14
N GLY A 195 19.74 52.19 -0.50
CA GLY A 195 20.56 53.06 -1.36
C GLY A 195 21.03 52.47 -2.70
N GLY A 196 20.66 51.23 -3.05
CA GLY A 196 21.14 50.53 -4.23
C GLY A 196 20.50 50.95 -5.56
N ILE A 197 21.09 50.47 -6.65
CA ILE A 197 20.63 50.57 -8.05
C ILE A 197 20.73 49.18 -8.67
N GLY A 198 19.73 48.69 -9.39
CA GLY A 198 19.79 47.45 -10.17
C GLY A 198 19.54 47.67 -11.66
N VAL A 199 19.96 46.69 -12.47
CA VAL A 199 19.73 46.66 -13.92
C VAL A 199 18.60 45.67 -14.25
N TYR A 200 17.60 46.11 -15.01
CA TYR A 200 16.46 45.29 -15.42
C TYR A 200 16.41 45.21 -16.95
N THR A 201 16.49 44.00 -17.45
CA THR A 201 16.52 43.68 -18.90
C THR A 201 15.17 43.09 -19.32
N PRO A 202 14.87 42.94 -20.62
CA PRO A 202 13.65 42.25 -21.07
C PRO A 202 13.47 40.85 -20.45
N GLY A 203 14.57 40.18 -20.08
CA GLY A 203 14.57 38.91 -19.35
C GLY A 203 13.96 38.95 -17.94
N TRP A 204 13.71 40.12 -17.34
CA TRP A 204 12.91 40.23 -16.11
C TRP A 204 11.47 39.74 -16.34
N GLY A 205 10.84 40.16 -17.43
CA GLY A 205 9.44 39.86 -17.76
C GLY A 205 8.47 41.00 -17.46
N GLU A 206 7.19 40.67 -17.36
CA GLU A 206 6.07 41.63 -17.23
C GLU A 206 5.77 42.05 -15.78
N TYR A 207 6.42 41.46 -14.78
CA TYR A 207 6.15 41.76 -13.37
C TYR A 207 6.62 43.17 -12.97
N THR A 208 5.92 43.81 -12.04
CA THR A 208 6.11 45.23 -11.72
C THR A 208 7.42 45.52 -10.98
N LEU A 209 8.03 46.68 -11.30
CA LEU A 209 9.33 47.13 -10.81
C LEU A 209 9.25 47.92 -9.49
N ASP A 210 8.10 47.93 -8.83
CA ASP A 210 7.95 48.40 -7.45
C ASP A 210 8.48 47.39 -6.43
N ARG A 211 8.40 46.08 -6.74
CA ARG A 211 8.85 45.01 -5.84
C ARG A 211 10.31 45.12 -5.41
N PRO A 212 11.30 45.34 -6.31
CA PRO A 212 12.69 45.44 -5.89
C PRO A 212 13.02 46.67 -5.02
N VAL A 213 12.17 47.69 -5.05
CA VAL A 213 12.27 48.89 -4.18
C VAL A 213 11.36 48.82 -2.94
N GLY A 214 10.71 47.69 -2.66
CA GLY A 214 9.99 47.42 -1.41
C GLY A 214 8.45 47.25 -1.54
N GLY A 215 7.89 47.44 -2.73
CA GLY A 215 6.47 47.14 -2.97
C GLY A 215 6.15 45.64 -2.83
N PRO A 216 4.86 45.29 -2.66
CA PRO A 216 3.72 46.15 -2.36
C PRO A 216 3.60 46.50 -0.85
N ASP A 217 4.60 46.15 -0.03
CA ASP A 217 4.54 46.32 1.43
C ASP A 217 4.89 47.74 1.87
N GLU A 218 6.04 48.27 1.44
CA GLU A 218 6.47 49.67 1.65
C GLU A 218 7.52 50.06 0.59
N ILE A 219 7.10 50.80 -0.45
CA ILE A 219 8.00 51.34 -1.47
C ILE A 219 8.95 52.37 -0.86
N ALA A 220 10.24 52.23 -1.17
CA ALA A 220 11.29 53.13 -0.70
C ALA A 220 11.09 54.59 -1.13
N VAL A 221 11.48 55.51 -0.26
CA VAL A 221 11.58 56.93 -0.60
C VAL A 221 12.63 57.17 -1.69
N ASP A 222 12.40 58.21 -2.49
CA ASP A 222 13.25 58.62 -3.61
C ASP A 222 13.54 57.48 -4.61
N ALA A 223 12.59 56.56 -4.83
CA ALA A 223 12.70 55.49 -5.81
C ALA A 223 12.52 56.02 -7.25
N VAL A 224 13.41 55.64 -8.17
CA VAL A 224 13.48 56.18 -9.53
C VAL A 224 13.82 55.09 -10.54
N ARG A 225 13.07 55.04 -11.66
CA ARG A 225 13.40 54.25 -12.85
C ARG A 225 13.97 55.15 -13.95
N VAL A 226 14.97 54.66 -14.67
CA VAL A 226 15.59 55.30 -15.83
C VAL A 226 15.57 54.30 -16.98
N THR A 227 14.76 54.59 -18.00
CA THR A 227 14.61 53.75 -19.19
C THR A 227 15.71 54.10 -20.19
N VAL A 228 16.45 53.10 -20.66
CA VAL A 228 17.52 53.21 -21.66
C VAL A 228 17.16 52.35 -22.86
N SER A 229 17.31 52.88 -24.08
CA SER A 229 17.07 52.17 -25.35
C SER A 229 18.11 52.64 -26.37
N GLY A 230 18.68 51.72 -27.14
CA GLY A 230 19.75 52.02 -28.10
C GLY A 230 21.01 52.66 -27.47
N GLY A 231 21.26 52.42 -26.18
CA GLY A 231 22.38 52.99 -25.41
C GLY A 231 22.20 54.43 -24.93
N ALA A 232 20.98 54.98 -24.96
CA ALA A 232 20.68 56.32 -24.44
C ALA A 232 19.42 56.36 -23.56
N VAL A 233 19.41 57.23 -22.55
CA VAL A 233 18.23 57.47 -21.69
C VAL A 233 17.07 58.00 -22.52
N THR A 234 15.92 57.35 -22.44
CA THR A 234 14.66 57.79 -23.08
C THR A 234 13.68 58.37 -22.07
N GLU A 235 13.69 57.90 -20.83
CA GLU A 235 12.74 58.29 -19.78
C GLU A 235 13.39 58.26 -18.39
N VAL A 236 12.95 59.13 -17.49
CA VAL A 236 13.29 59.12 -16.05
C VAL A 236 12.00 59.37 -15.26
N VAL A 237 11.65 58.49 -14.33
CA VAL A 237 10.35 58.51 -13.61
C VAL A 237 10.54 58.19 -12.13
N GLU A 238 9.92 58.99 -11.26
CA GLU A 238 9.79 58.70 -9.82
C GLU A 238 8.75 57.57 -9.61
N VAL A 239 9.15 56.50 -8.94
CA VAL A 239 8.32 55.31 -8.68
C VAL A 239 7.43 55.60 -7.47
N THR A 240 6.14 55.86 -7.72
CA THR A 240 5.19 56.33 -6.70
C THR A 240 3.94 55.45 -6.62
N GLY A 241 3.85 54.64 -5.56
CA GLY A 241 2.74 53.70 -5.32
C GLY A 241 2.90 52.37 -6.07
N ASP A 242 2.07 51.41 -5.65
CA ASP A 242 2.19 50.00 -6.03
C ASP A 242 1.88 49.74 -7.52
N GLY A 243 2.54 48.75 -8.11
CA GLY A 243 2.31 48.32 -9.49
C GLY A 243 3.06 49.12 -10.56
N ALA A 244 4.31 49.54 -10.31
CA ALA A 244 5.13 50.27 -11.27
C ALA A 244 5.43 49.44 -12.54
N PRO A 245 5.11 49.90 -13.77
CA PRO A 245 5.26 49.09 -14.97
C PRO A 245 6.70 48.61 -15.23
N ALA A 246 6.81 47.38 -15.75
CA ALA A 246 8.07 46.87 -16.29
C ALA A 246 8.51 47.70 -17.50
N ASP A 247 7.75 47.66 -18.61
CA ASP A 247 7.94 48.41 -19.85
C ASP A 247 9.41 48.56 -20.28
N ILE A 248 10.16 47.45 -20.25
CA ILE A 248 11.60 47.41 -20.54
C ILE A 248 11.79 47.29 -22.07
N PRO A 249 12.61 48.16 -22.72
CA PRO A 249 12.81 48.09 -24.16
C PRO A 249 13.57 46.84 -24.60
N GLU A 250 13.09 46.18 -25.66
CA GLU A 250 13.75 45.05 -26.35
C GLU A 250 15.19 45.36 -26.79
N ASP A 251 15.51 46.62 -27.06
CA ASP A 251 16.85 47.11 -27.44
C ASP A 251 17.55 47.89 -26.31
N GLY A 252 17.24 47.56 -25.06
CA GLY A 252 17.63 48.35 -23.91
C GLY A 252 17.45 47.68 -22.54
N PHE A 253 17.33 48.52 -21.51
CA PHE A 253 17.23 48.13 -20.11
C PHE A 253 16.64 49.29 -19.27
N VAL A 254 16.24 49.00 -18.04
CA VAL A 254 15.86 49.99 -17.02
C VAL A 254 16.90 49.95 -15.89
N LEU A 255 17.46 51.09 -15.51
CA LEU A 255 18.12 51.24 -14.22
C LEU A 255 17.06 51.63 -13.18
N LEU A 256 16.99 50.90 -12.08
CA LEU A 256 16.03 51.14 -10.99
C LEU A 256 16.80 51.36 -9.70
N GLY A 257 16.60 52.50 -9.04
CA GLY A 257 17.30 52.87 -7.82
C GLY A 257 16.34 53.25 -6.70
N ARG A 258 16.78 53.06 -5.46
CA ARG A 258 16.07 53.49 -4.23
C ARG A 258 16.94 54.43 -3.39
N GLU A 259 16.31 55.34 -2.66
CA GLU A 259 17.00 56.25 -1.73
C GLU A 259 18.19 56.95 -2.41
N ALA A 260 19.43 56.77 -1.92
CA ALA A 260 20.63 57.35 -2.51
C ALA A 260 20.87 56.96 -3.98
N GLY A 261 20.50 55.73 -4.38
CA GLY A 261 20.61 55.25 -5.75
C GLY A 261 19.59 55.89 -6.69
N GLY A 262 18.36 56.07 -6.22
CA GLY A 262 17.31 56.76 -6.99
C GLY A 262 17.59 58.27 -7.12
N VAL A 263 18.10 58.91 -6.06
CA VAL A 263 18.60 60.30 -6.10
C VAL A 263 19.71 60.48 -7.16
N LEU A 264 20.62 59.51 -7.29
CA LEU A 264 21.67 59.53 -8.31
C LEU A 264 21.08 59.39 -9.72
N LEU A 265 20.16 58.45 -9.92
CA LEU A 265 19.47 58.24 -11.20
C LEU A 265 18.61 59.45 -11.62
N ALA A 266 18.07 60.21 -10.67
CA ALA A 266 17.32 61.43 -10.93
C ALA A 266 18.15 62.59 -11.55
N GLU A 267 19.49 62.51 -11.50
CA GLU A 267 20.37 63.50 -12.15
C GLU A 267 20.59 63.22 -13.66
N LEU A 268 20.07 62.11 -14.21
CA LEU A 268 20.21 61.76 -15.63
C LEU A 268 19.19 62.51 -16.51
N GLU A 269 19.65 63.05 -17.64
CA GLU A 269 18.79 63.71 -18.64
C GLU A 269 18.53 62.79 -19.86
N PRO A 270 17.32 62.79 -20.45
CA PRO A 270 17.04 62.09 -21.70
C PRO A 270 18.01 62.47 -22.84
N GLY A 271 18.57 61.47 -23.50
CA GLY A 271 19.66 61.60 -24.47
C GLY A 271 21.07 61.47 -23.89
N ALA A 272 21.24 61.32 -22.57
CA ALA A 272 22.50 60.88 -21.98
C ALA A 272 22.82 59.44 -22.44
N ALA A 273 24.08 59.20 -22.84
CA ALA A 273 24.55 57.86 -23.16
C ALA A 273 24.78 57.07 -21.87
N VAL A 274 24.35 55.80 -21.86
CA VAL A 274 24.52 54.86 -20.75
C VAL A 274 24.96 53.51 -21.32
N GLU A 275 26.09 53.02 -20.82
CA GLU A 275 26.68 51.72 -21.15
C GLU A 275 26.73 50.88 -19.87
N VAL A 276 26.42 49.58 -19.94
CA VAL A 276 26.41 48.67 -18.77
C VAL A 276 27.44 47.56 -19.01
N ASP A 277 28.40 47.45 -18.11
CA ASP A 277 29.37 46.35 -18.06
C ASP A 277 28.95 45.37 -16.96
N LEU A 278 28.85 44.08 -17.31
CA LEU A 278 28.49 42.99 -16.41
C LEU A 278 29.67 42.04 -16.28
N ALA A 279 30.11 41.75 -15.06
CA ALA A 279 31.18 40.80 -14.77
C ALA A 279 30.80 39.87 -13.62
N THR A 280 31.20 38.60 -13.69
CA THR A 280 31.02 37.64 -12.60
C THR A 280 32.33 37.47 -11.82
N SER A 281 32.21 37.32 -10.51
CA SER A 281 33.34 37.12 -9.58
C SER A 281 34.17 35.86 -9.88
N VAL A 282 33.54 34.84 -10.48
CA VAL A 282 34.21 33.67 -11.08
C VAL A 282 33.75 33.50 -12.54
N PRO A 283 34.63 33.05 -13.45
CA PRO A 283 34.22 32.68 -14.81
C PRO A 283 33.48 31.34 -14.76
N ALA A 284 32.28 31.31 -15.36
CA ALA A 284 31.46 30.11 -15.49
C ALA A 284 30.71 30.16 -16.82
N ASP A 285 30.60 29.01 -17.50
CA ASP A 285 29.77 28.84 -18.69
C ASP A 285 28.31 28.56 -18.28
N VAL A 286 28.11 27.90 -17.13
CA VAL A 286 26.81 27.70 -16.45
C VAL A 286 26.99 27.93 -14.95
N ALA A 287 26.02 28.58 -14.29
CA ALA A 287 25.99 28.76 -12.84
C ALA A 287 24.57 28.74 -12.28
N LEU A 288 24.39 28.16 -11.10
CA LEU A 288 23.11 28.05 -10.38
C LEU A 288 23.33 28.20 -8.88
N THR A 289 22.53 29.02 -8.21
CA THR A 289 22.76 29.43 -6.82
C THR A 289 21.98 28.57 -5.81
N GLY A 290 22.71 27.99 -4.87
CA GLY A 290 22.16 27.40 -3.65
C GLY A 290 22.18 28.37 -2.46
N ASN A 291 21.66 27.91 -1.33
CA ASN A 291 21.71 28.68 -0.06
C ASN A 291 22.93 28.34 0.79
N GLU A 292 23.34 27.07 0.84
CA GLU A 292 24.33 26.55 1.80
C GLU A 292 25.25 25.51 1.13
N VAL A 293 26.54 25.57 1.45
CA VAL A 293 27.50 24.51 1.09
C VAL A 293 27.28 23.34 2.04
N LEU A 294 27.11 22.14 1.48
CA LEU A 294 26.87 20.91 2.22
C LEU A 294 28.18 20.22 2.60
N VAL A 295 29.04 20.03 1.60
CA VAL A 295 30.30 19.32 1.68
C VAL A 295 31.40 20.20 1.09
N ALA A 296 32.57 20.23 1.73
CA ALA A 296 33.78 20.84 1.19
C ALA A 296 35.02 20.01 1.56
N ASP A 297 35.89 19.74 0.59
CA ASP A 297 37.10 18.92 0.75
C ASP A 297 36.79 17.53 1.39
N GLY A 298 35.64 16.94 1.02
CA GLY A 298 35.14 15.66 1.54
C GLY A 298 34.63 15.70 2.99
N ALA A 299 34.40 16.89 3.57
CA ALA A 299 33.89 17.06 4.92
C ALA A 299 32.53 17.79 4.95
N ILE A 300 31.61 17.30 5.77
CA ILE A 300 30.33 17.97 6.04
C ILE A 300 30.59 19.32 6.73
N VAL A 301 30.01 20.39 6.19
CA VAL A 301 30.10 21.75 6.73
C VAL A 301 28.73 22.39 7.05
N ALA A 302 27.64 21.79 6.58
CA ALA A 302 26.27 22.22 6.87
C ALA A 302 25.87 22.07 8.34
N GLN A 303 24.87 22.85 8.79
CA GLN A 303 24.45 22.91 10.20
C GLN A 303 22.92 22.99 10.42
N ASP A 304 22.09 22.97 9.37
CA ASP A 304 20.62 22.98 9.49
C ASP A 304 20.04 21.57 9.76
N GLU A 305 19.65 21.33 11.01
CA GLU A 305 18.99 20.10 11.49
C GLU A 305 17.51 19.96 11.03
N ALA A 306 16.95 20.92 10.27
CA ALA A 306 15.55 20.87 9.86
C ALA A 306 15.28 19.80 8.78
N VAL A 307 14.42 18.82 9.08
CA VAL A 307 14.08 17.74 8.14
C VAL A 307 13.04 18.19 7.10
N HIS A 308 13.41 18.24 5.82
CA HIS A 308 12.58 18.66 4.68
C HIS A 308 12.84 17.80 3.43
N PRO A 309 11.97 17.83 2.41
CA PRO A 309 12.35 17.47 1.04
C PRO A 309 13.46 18.40 0.54
N ARG A 310 14.43 17.89 -0.22
CA ARG A 310 15.65 18.62 -0.59
C ARG A 310 16.02 18.35 -2.06
N THR A 311 16.46 19.39 -2.77
CA THR A 311 17.20 19.26 -4.02
C THR A 311 18.65 19.70 -3.77
N ALA A 312 19.63 18.91 -4.24
CA ALA A 312 21.03 19.21 -4.02
C ALA A 312 21.92 18.73 -5.18
N VAL A 313 23.12 19.32 -5.28
CA VAL A 313 24.14 18.92 -6.26
C VAL A 313 25.44 18.61 -5.54
N GLY A 314 25.91 17.37 -5.67
CA GLY A 314 27.26 16.93 -5.36
C GLY A 314 28.16 16.94 -6.59
N VAL A 315 29.45 17.14 -6.37
CA VAL A 315 30.50 17.19 -7.39
C VAL A 315 31.64 16.25 -6.96
N GLY A 316 32.01 15.31 -7.85
CA GLY A 316 33.11 14.37 -7.61
C GLY A 316 34.50 15.04 -7.61
N PRO A 317 35.55 14.38 -7.07
CA PRO A 317 36.89 14.95 -6.84
C PRO A 317 37.53 15.70 -8.02
N ASP A 318 37.39 15.18 -9.24
CA ASP A 318 37.96 15.79 -10.45
C ASP A 318 37.04 16.85 -11.11
N GLY A 319 35.84 17.06 -10.58
CA GLY A 319 34.83 17.96 -11.18
C GLY A 319 34.19 17.42 -12.46
N THR A 320 34.42 16.16 -12.82
CA THR A 320 33.85 15.50 -14.01
C THR A 320 32.57 14.74 -13.74
N GLU A 321 32.23 14.45 -12.47
CA GLU A 321 30.98 13.78 -12.10
C GLU A 321 30.08 14.72 -11.30
N LEU A 322 28.78 14.73 -11.63
CA LEU A 322 27.72 15.35 -10.84
C LEU A 322 26.77 14.30 -10.27
N PHE A 323 26.34 14.53 -9.03
CA PHE A 323 25.29 13.78 -8.34
C PHE A 323 24.17 14.76 -8.01
N VAL A 324 23.11 14.78 -8.82
CA VAL A 324 21.97 15.69 -8.63
C VAL A 324 20.83 14.91 -7.98
N LEU A 325 20.56 15.20 -6.71
CA LEU A 325 19.59 14.49 -5.88
C LEU A 325 18.30 15.32 -5.75
N ALA A 326 17.15 14.66 -5.94
CA ALA A 326 15.84 15.11 -5.48
C ALA A 326 15.31 14.12 -4.44
N LEU A 327 15.22 14.56 -3.18
CA LEU A 327 14.86 13.74 -2.03
C LEU A 327 13.41 14.04 -1.59
N ASP A 328 12.59 13.00 -1.54
CA ASP A 328 11.19 13.12 -1.10
C ASP A 328 11.10 13.38 0.41
N GLY A 329 10.02 14.04 0.83
CA GLY A 329 9.83 14.43 2.21
C GLY A 329 8.39 14.83 2.52
N ARG A 330 8.03 14.81 3.82
CA ARG A 330 6.65 15.07 4.31
C ARG A 330 5.61 14.06 3.82
N ALA A 331 6.04 12.89 3.34
CA ALA A 331 5.22 11.76 2.95
C ALA A 331 5.43 10.58 3.94
N HIS A 332 4.60 9.54 3.87
CA HIS A 332 4.76 8.38 4.74
C HIS A 332 5.97 7.50 4.32
N PHE A 333 6.21 7.35 3.01
CA PHE A 333 7.40 6.73 2.42
C PHE A 333 8.66 7.63 2.43
N GLY A 334 8.60 8.83 3.01
CA GLY A 334 9.70 9.80 2.93
C GLY A 334 9.58 10.94 3.92
N ARG A 335 10.40 10.90 4.98
CA ARG A 335 10.47 11.99 5.98
C ARG A 335 11.16 13.25 5.41
N GLY A 336 12.14 13.08 4.53
CA GLY A 336 13.09 14.11 4.09
C GLY A 336 14.43 14.03 4.85
N MET A 337 15.30 15.02 4.70
CA MET A 337 16.58 15.09 5.43
C MET A 337 16.87 16.51 5.94
N SER A 338 17.62 16.55 7.05
CA SER A 338 18.43 17.70 7.45
C SER A 338 19.60 17.91 6.48
N LEU A 339 20.25 19.08 6.54
CA LEU A 339 21.40 19.34 5.66
C LEU A 339 22.64 18.49 6.01
N PRO A 340 22.93 18.13 7.28
CA PRO A 340 23.99 17.16 7.60
C PRO A 340 23.73 15.75 7.06
N GLU A 341 22.50 15.22 7.16
CA GLU A 341 22.15 13.89 6.61
C GLU A 341 22.26 13.89 5.07
N LEU A 342 21.76 14.95 4.43
CA LEU A 342 21.86 15.16 2.99
C LEU A 342 23.33 15.24 2.54
N ALA A 343 24.17 15.93 3.30
CA ALA A 343 25.60 16.05 3.03
C ALA A 343 26.34 14.71 3.18
N GLN A 344 25.95 13.87 4.13
CA GLN A 344 26.48 12.51 4.29
C GLN A 344 26.12 11.66 3.06
N LEU A 345 24.84 11.57 2.70
CA LEU A 345 24.38 10.83 1.51
C LEU A 345 25.10 11.26 0.22
N LEU A 346 25.41 12.55 0.06
CA LEU A 346 26.18 13.05 -1.08
C LEU A 346 27.65 12.59 -1.06
N ILE A 347 28.28 12.45 0.11
CA ILE A 347 29.62 11.84 0.27
C ILE A 347 29.57 10.34 -0.07
N ASP A 348 28.51 9.64 0.34
CA ASP A 348 28.34 8.19 0.13
C ASP A 348 28.05 7.84 -1.35
N MET A 349 27.53 8.79 -2.12
CA MET A 349 27.50 8.74 -3.59
C MET A 349 28.83 9.14 -4.26
N GLY A 350 29.80 9.70 -3.53
CA GLY A 350 31.14 10.04 -4.03
C GLY A 350 31.45 11.53 -4.22
N ALA A 351 30.63 12.46 -3.71
CA ALA A 351 30.90 13.90 -3.83
C ALA A 351 31.98 14.40 -2.84
N GLU A 352 32.96 15.15 -3.35
CA GLU A 352 33.96 15.85 -2.51
C GLU A 352 33.51 17.29 -2.18
N HIS A 353 32.61 17.87 -2.98
CA HIS A 353 31.97 19.16 -2.74
C HIS A 353 30.47 19.08 -3.03
N ALA A 354 29.62 19.79 -2.28
CA ALA A 354 28.19 19.79 -2.54
C ALA A 354 27.48 21.09 -2.10
N VAL A 355 26.31 21.38 -2.69
CA VAL A 355 25.48 22.56 -2.41
C VAL A 355 23.99 22.20 -2.38
N ASN A 356 23.21 22.84 -1.49
CA ASN A 356 21.75 22.70 -1.42
C ASN A 356 21.05 23.75 -2.29
N LEU A 357 20.11 23.32 -3.14
CA LEU A 357 19.24 24.16 -3.98
C LEU A 357 17.88 24.41 -3.29
N ASP A 358 16.90 25.01 -3.97
CA ASP A 358 15.55 25.14 -3.38
C ASP A 358 14.92 23.75 -3.13
N GLY A 359 14.02 23.66 -2.16
CA GLY A 359 13.49 22.39 -1.67
C GLY A 359 12.03 22.48 -1.20
N GLY A 360 11.63 21.58 -0.30
CA GLY A 360 10.22 21.44 0.05
C GLY A 360 9.39 21.04 -1.18
N GLY A 361 8.24 21.68 -1.39
CA GLY A 361 7.40 21.43 -2.56
C GLY A 361 7.99 21.85 -3.90
N SER A 362 9.09 22.60 -3.91
CA SER A 362 9.85 22.88 -5.13
C SER A 362 10.62 21.65 -5.64
N THR A 363 10.86 20.65 -4.78
CA THR A 363 11.64 19.43 -5.07
C THR A 363 10.97 18.59 -6.14
N ALA A 364 11.46 18.68 -7.37
CA ALA A 364 11.00 17.88 -8.50
C ALA A 364 12.17 17.50 -9.42
N MET A 365 12.20 16.24 -9.84
CA MET A 365 13.12 15.69 -10.84
C MET A 365 12.34 15.03 -11.96
N VAL A 366 12.71 15.31 -13.20
CA VAL A 366 12.16 14.64 -14.39
C VAL A 366 13.28 14.02 -15.23
N ALA A 367 13.03 12.87 -15.84
CA ALA A 367 13.96 12.20 -16.75
C ALA A 367 13.22 11.34 -17.79
N ARG A 368 13.79 11.25 -19.00
CA ARG A 368 13.35 10.39 -20.11
C ARG A 368 14.10 9.07 -20.05
N SER A 369 13.46 7.94 -19.74
CA SER A 369 14.14 6.64 -19.88
C SER A 369 14.47 6.37 -21.34
N ALA A 370 15.48 5.55 -21.59
CA ALA A 370 15.81 5.05 -22.92
C ALA A 370 14.55 4.53 -23.65
N GLY A 371 14.39 4.96 -24.91
CA GLY A 371 13.27 4.56 -25.76
C GLY A 371 11.90 5.15 -25.39
N GLN A 372 11.82 6.10 -24.47
CA GLN A 372 10.63 6.93 -24.25
C GLN A 372 10.73 8.24 -25.06
N ASP A 373 9.61 8.74 -25.58
CA ASP A 373 9.58 10.00 -26.36
C ASP A 373 9.80 11.26 -25.49
N ARG A 374 9.46 11.19 -24.20
CA ARG A 374 9.34 12.35 -23.29
C ARG A 374 9.89 12.06 -21.91
N ALA A 375 10.32 13.10 -21.19
CA ALA A 375 10.65 13.00 -19.78
C ALA A 375 9.39 12.75 -18.93
N THR A 376 9.60 12.11 -17.78
CA THR A 376 8.58 11.83 -16.75
C THR A 376 9.15 12.14 -15.36
N LEU A 377 8.26 12.48 -14.43
CA LEU A 377 8.58 12.75 -13.02
C LEU A 377 9.19 11.50 -12.34
N ARG A 378 10.21 11.70 -11.50
CA ARG A 378 11.02 10.64 -10.87
C ARG A 378 11.01 10.64 -9.34
N ASN A 379 10.29 11.55 -8.73
CA ASN A 379 10.12 11.66 -7.28
C ASN A 379 8.67 12.08 -6.97
N THR A 380 8.33 12.29 -5.70
CA THR A 380 6.98 12.62 -5.23
C THR A 380 6.94 14.01 -4.57
N PRO A 381 6.60 15.08 -5.33
CA PRO A 381 6.57 16.45 -4.81
C PRO A 381 5.66 16.62 -3.57
N SER A 382 6.20 17.24 -2.52
CA SER A 382 5.52 17.31 -1.20
C SER A 382 4.23 18.14 -1.14
N ASP A 383 3.90 18.85 -2.23
CA ASP A 383 2.69 19.67 -2.35
C ASP A 383 1.54 18.91 -3.03
N GLY A 384 1.73 17.61 -3.34
CA GLY A 384 0.75 16.76 -4.04
C GLY A 384 0.83 16.82 -5.58
N GLY A 385 1.77 17.60 -6.12
CA GLY A 385 2.05 17.76 -7.55
C GLY A 385 3.24 18.71 -7.75
N GLU A 386 3.75 18.82 -8.98
CA GLU A 386 4.86 19.73 -9.28
C GLU A 386 4.49 21.20 -9.00
N ARG A 387 5.29 21.86 -8.17
CA ARG A 387 5.21 23.31 -7.96
C ARG A 387 5.83 24.05 -9.15
N PRO A 388 5.21 25.13 -9.66
CA PRO A 388 5.86 26.04 -10.59
C PRO A 388 7.04 26.79 -9.95
N VAL A 389 8.24 26.66 -10.54
CA VAL A 389 9.51 27.28 -10.14
C VAL A 389 10.03 28.20 -11.26
N PRO A 390 10.88 29.22 -11.00
CA PRO A 390 11.29 30.16 -12.05
C PRO A 390 12.37 29.60 -12.99
N ASN A 391 13.26 28.75 -12.47
CA ASN A 391 14.34 28.14 -13.25
C ASN A 391 14.60 26.68 -12.83
N ALA A 392 15.32 25.97 -13.71
CA ALA A 392 15.67 24.57 -13.57
C ALA A 392 17.11 24.32 -14.03
N LEU A 393 17.80 23.36 -13.39
CA LEU A 393 19.02 22.73 -13.89
C LEU A 393 18.59 21.63 -14.87
N VAL A 394 19.06 21.68 -16.12
CA VAL A 394 18.62 20.75 -17.17
C VAL A 394 19.78 20.12 -17.91
N PHE A 395 19.56 18.91 -18.41
CA PHE A 395 20.52 18.13 -19.17
C PHE A 395 20.03 17.93 -20.60
N ARG A 396 20.83 18.32 -21.59
CA ARG A 396 20.60 18.04 -23.03
C ARG A 396 21.64 17.05 -23.53
N THR A 397 21.37 16.42 -24.66
CA THR A 397 22.36 15.60 -25.37
C THR A 397 22.44 15.98 -26.85
N THR A 398 23.66 16.04 -27.36
CA THR A 398 24.02 16.34 -28.75
C THR A 398 24.44 15.10 -29.54
N ALA A 399 24.26 13.90 -28.96
CA ALA A 399 24.58 12.62 -29.58
C ALA A 399 23.80 12.39 -30.90
N GLU A 400 24.28 11.47 -31.73
CA GLU A 400 23.71 11.24 -33.09
C GLU A 400 22.26 10.74 -33.02
N GLN A 401 21.32 11.60 -33.40
CA GLN A 401 19.87 11.32 -33.39
C GLN A 401 19.38 10.72 -34.72
N GLY A 402 18.37 9.85 -34.64
CA GLY A 402 17.66 9.32 -35.81
C GLY A 402 18.32 8.16 -36.56
N GLU A 403 19.56 7.78 -36.23
CA GLU A 403 20.20 6.54 -36.72
C GLU A 403 20.24 5.48 -35.61
N LEU A 404 19.90 4.22 -35.95
CA LEU A 404 19.80 3.11 -35.01
C LEU A 404 21.18 2.67 -34.50
N GLN A 405 21.40 2.75 -33.18
CA GLN A 405 22.65 2.41 -32.50
C GLN A 405 22.50 1.23 -31.52
N ASP A 406 21.37 1.15 -30.79
CA ASP A 406 21.10 0.13 -29.76
C ASP A 406 19.64 -0.37 -29.84
N LEU A 407 19.28 -1.43 -29.10
CA LEU A 407 17.93 -1.98 -29.01
C LEU A 407 17.52 -2.18 -27.55
N GLN A 408 16.23 -2.08 -27.28
CA GLN A 408 15.62 -2.61 -26.04
C GLN A 408 14.34 -3.39 -26.35
N VAL A 409 14.01 -4.35 -25.49
CA VAL A 409 12.74 -5.09 -25.52
C VAL A 409 12.13 -5.05 -24.12
N ALA A 410 10.83 -4.79 -24.01
CA ALA A 410 10.11 -4.77 -22.74
C ALA A 410 8.63 -5.12 -22.96
N PRO A 411 7.89 -5.55 -21.91
CA PRO A 411 6.42 -5.50 -21.87
C PRO A 411 5.87 -4.12 -22.24
N VAL A 412 4.62 -4.06 -22.73
CA VAL A 412 3.95 -2.79 -23.07
C VAL A 412 3.05 -2.25 -21.95
N SER A 413 2.62 -3.11 -21.02
CA SER A 413 1.96 -2.69 -19.77
C SER A 413 2.99 -2.04 -18.82
N ASP A 414 2.56 -1.02 -18.09
CA ASP A 414 3.29 -0.29 -17.05
C ASP A 414 3.11 -0.91 -15.64
N HIS A 415 2.46 -2.07 -15.55
CA HIS A 415 2.24 -2.79 -14.29
C HIS A 415 3.55 -3.39 -13.75
N GLU A 416 3.75 -3.38 -12.44
CA GLU A 416 4.92 -3.96 -11.74
C GLU A 416 5.20 -5.41 -12.15
N HIS A 417 4.14 -6.16 -12.47
CA HIS A 417 4.19 -7.57 -12.86
C HIS A 417 3.99 -7.81 -14.38
N ALA A 418 4.19 -6.80 -15.23
CA ALA A 418 4.03 -6.91 -16.69
C ALA A 418 4.98 -7.94 -17.35
N GLY A 419 6.08 -8.31 -16.69
CA GLY A 419 6.97 -9.40 -17.12
C GLY A 419 6.39 -10.82 -16.99
N ARG A 420 5.16 -10.98 -16.50
CA ARG A 420 4.52 -12.28 -16.24
C ARG A 420 3.30 -12.54 -17.12
N VAL A 421 2.96 -13.81 -17.35
CA VAL A 421 1.77 -14.24 -18.11
C VAL A 421 1.24 -15.60 -17.61
N PHE A 422 -0.06 -15.85 -17.72
CA PHE A 422 -0.65 -17.15 -17.37
C PHE A 422 -0.66 -18.13 -18.55
N PRO A 423 -0.54 -19.45 -18.32
CA PRO A 423 -0.75 -20.47 -19.34
C PRO A 423 -2.12 -20.32 -20.03
N GLY A 424 -2.10 -20.12 -21.34
CA GLY A 424 -3.27 -19.88 -22.17
C GLY A 424 -3.46 -18.43 -22.60
N LEU A 425 -3.04 -17.47 -21.76
CA LEU A 425 -3.18 -16.02 -21.93
C LEU A 425 -1.98 -15.37 -22.62
N HIS A 426 -2.11 -14.09 -22.93
CA HIS A 426 -1.16 -13.32 -23.73
C HIS A 426 -0.43 -12.22 -22.94
N ARG A 427 0.73 -11.84 -23.48
CA ARG A 427 1.48 -10.63 -23.12
C ARG A 427 1.98 -9.95 -24.37
N THR A 428 1.78 -8.65 -24.49
CA THR A 428 2.36 -7.83 -25.55
C THR A 428 3.70 -7.25 -25.09
N VAL A 429 4.76 -7.54 -25.84
CA VAL A 429 6.06 -6.89 -25.73
C VAL A 429 6.31 -5.97 -26.91
N ARG A 430 7.15 -4.95 -26.73
CA ARG A 430 7.64 -4.06 -27.79
C ARG A 430 9.16 -4.12 -27.85
N ALA A 431 9.68 -4.07 -29.07
CA ALA A 431 11.07 -3.76 -29.32
C ALA A 431 11.18 -2.29 -29.77
N THR A 432 12.01 -1.52 -29.06
CA THR A 432 12.26 -0.12 -29.38
C THR A 432 13.70 0.01 -29.88
N GLY A 433 13.87 0.60 -31.07
CA GLY A 433 15.18 1.03 -31.54
C GLY A 433 15.64 2.26 -30.77
N LEU A 434 16.93 2.33 -30.46
CA LEU A 434 17.53 3.46 -29.76
C LEU A 434 18.56 4.13 -30.67
N ASP A 435 18.49 5.46 -30.78
CA ASP A 435 19.58 6.23 -31.38
C ASP A 435 20.70 6.56 -30.39
N GLY A 436 21.70 7.34 -30.83
CA GLY A 436 22.83 7.74 -30.00
C GLY A 436 22.43 8.56 -28.77
N SER A 437 21.25 9.18 -28.76
CA SER A 437 20.69 9.90 -27.59
C SER A 437 19.82 9.02 -26.69
N TYR A 438 19.66 7.73 -27.03
CA TYR A 438 18.64 6.82 -26.50
C TYR A 438 17.19 7.26 -26.75
N ALA A 439 16.94 8.10 -27.77
CA ALA A 439 15.58 8.37 -28.22
C ALA A 439 15.02 7.18 -29.03
N PRO A 440 13.69 6.95 -29.00
CA PRO A 440 13.07 5.89 -29.79
C PRO A 440 13.18 6.16 -31.30
N VAL A 441 13.65 5.16 -32.05
CA VAL A 441 13.74 5.18 -33.52
C VAL A 441 13.23 3.88 -34.15
N PRO A 442 12.71 3.90 -35.40
CA PRO A 442 12.23 2.69 -36.06
C PRO A 442 13.35 1.68 -36.34
N ALA A 443 13.29 0.51 -35.69
CA ALA A 443 14.22 -0.60 -35.87
C ALA A 443 13.52 -1.81 -36.52
N PRO A 444 13.43 -1.88 -37.87
CA PRO A 444 12.78 -3.01 -38.53
C PRO A 444 13.60 -4.30 -38.36
N GLY A 445 12.99 -5.28 -37.70
CA GLY A 445 13.61 -6.55 -37.31
C GLY A 445 12.56 -7.66 -37.13
N GLU A 446 12.97 -8.76 -36.48
CA GLU A 446 12.14 -9.94 -36.25
C GLU A 446 12.23 -10.40 -34.78
N PHE A 447 11.09 -10.84 -34.22
CA PHE A 447 11.01 -11.46 -32.89
C PHE A 447 11.24 -12.98 -32.96
N SER A 448 11.80 -13.53 -31.89
CA SER A 448 11.95 -14.98 -31.68
C SER A 448 11.88 -15.34 -30.20
N ILE A 449 11.50 -16.58 -29.89
CA ILE A 449 11.40 -17.10 -28.52
C ILE A 449 12.50 -18.14 -28.30
N GLN A 450 13.11 -18.14 -27.12
CA GLN A 450 14.26 -18.98 -26.79
C GLN A 450 13.91 -20.29 -26.06
N ASP A 451 12.67 -20.47 -25.61
CA ASP A 451 12.21 -21.61 -24.78
C ASP A 451 10.85 -22.18 -25.28
N GLU A 452 10.52 -23.44 -24.94
CA GLU A 452 9.29 -24.11 -25.38
C GLU A 452 8.05 -23.81 -24.50
N GLY A 453 8.19 -23.15 -23.34
CA GLY A 453 7.06 -22.78 -22.47
C GLY A 453 6.28 -21.53 -22.90
N LEU A 454 6.73 -20.81 -23.92
CA LEU A 454 6.13 -19.57 -24.42
C LEU A 454 5.99 -19.61 -25.96
N ASP A 455 4.78 -19.39 -26.47
CA ASP A 455 4.48 -19.33 -27.91
C ASP A 455 4.58 -17.88 -28.43
N LEU A 456 5.09 -17.69 -29.65
CA LEU A 456 4.90 -16.44 -30.40
C LEU A 456 3.56 -16.47 -31.13
N ALA A 457 2.51 -15.91 -30.53
CA ALA A 457 1.16 -15.93 -31.10
C ALA A 457 1.03 -15.00 -32.32
N SER A 458 1.64 -13.81 -32.27
CA SER A 458 1.81 -12.94 -33.43
C SER A 458 2.96 -11.94 -33.24
N ALA A 459 3.44 -11.36 -34.34
CA ALA A 459 4.35 -10.22 -34.30
C ALA A 459 4.15 -9.31 -35.52
N ASP A 460 4.42 -8.03 -35.33
CA ASP A 460 4.77 -7.08 -36.38
C ASP A 460 6.24 -6.64 -36.21
N GLY A 461 6.67 -5.61 -36.95
CA GLY A 461 8.05 -5.10 -36.92
C GLY A 461 8.37 -4.17 -35.74
N GLU A 462 7.53 -4.11 -34.71
CA GLU A 462 7.69 -3.29 -33.50
C GLU A 462 7.20 -4.02 -32.24
N ARG A 463 6.16 -4.86 -32.34
CA ARG A 463 5.57 -5.59 -31.22
C ARG A 463 5.43 -7.09 -31.48
N ALA A 464 5.48 -7.87 -30.40
CA ALA A 464 5.10 -9.28 -30.38
C ALA A 464 4.03 -9.52 -29.31
N VAL A 465 3.02 -10.29 -29.67
CA VAL A 465 2.09 -10.89 -28.72
C VAL A 465 2.56 -12.32 -28.47
N VAL A 466 3.07 -12.56 -27.28
CA VAL A 466 3.48 -13.89 -26.82
C VAL A 466 2.38 -14.52 -25.97
N ARG A 467 2.36 -15.84 -25.86
CA ARG A 467 1.33 -16.61 -25.17
C ARG A 467 1.93 -17.65 -24.24
N GLY A 468 1.50 -17.68 -22.98
CA GLY A 468 1.93 -18.71 -22.03
C GLY A 468 1.48 -20.10 -22.46
N VAL A 469 2.37 -21.10 -22.47
CA VAL A 469 2.05 -22.49 -22.83
C VAL A 469 2.15 -23.39 -21.60
N HIS A 470 3.30 -23.35 -20.94
CA HIS A 470 3.56 -24.04 -19.68
C HIS A 470 4.62 -23.28 -18.89
N ARG A 471 4.66 -23.53 -17.60
CA ARG A 471 5.44 -22.74 -16.64
C ARG A 471 6.95 -22.80 -16.92
N THR A 472 7.54 -21.62 -17.14
CA THR A 472 8.94 -21.42 -17.56
C THR A 472 9.37 -19.96 -17.30
N GLU A 473 10.65 -19.67 -17.49
CA GLU A 473 11.20 -18.31 -17.61
C GLU A 473 11.79 -18.18 -19.03
N ALA A 474 11.06 -17.53 -19.94
CA ALA A 474 11.34 -17.58 -21.38
C ALA A 474 11.91 -16.26 -21.92
N GLY A 475 13.04 -16.34 -22.62
CA GLY A 475 13.62 -15.21 -23.35
C GLY A 475 12.85 -14.89 -24.63
N VAL A 476 12.40 -13.64 -24.76
CA VAL A 476 11.87 -13.05 -26.00
C VAL A 476 12.96 -12.17 -26.61
N GLU A 477 13.58 -12.64 -27.69
CA GLU A 477 14.67 -11.95 -28.41
C GLU A 477 14.13 -11.17 -29.61
N TYR A 478 14.60 -9.94 -29.80
CA TYR A 478 14.41 -9.15 -31.01
C TYR A 478 15.74 -8.90 -31.71
N ALA A 479 15.78 -9.07 -33.03
CA ALA A 479 16.97 -8.87 -33.84
C ALA A 479 16.71 -7.89 -35.00
N ALA A 480 17.50 -6.81 -35.05
CA ALA A 480 17.48 -5.82 -36.14
C ALA A 480 18.88 -5.70 -36.75
N GLY A 481 19.10 -6.35 -37.89
CA GLY A 481 20.43 -6.44 -38.51
C GLY A 481 21.41 -7.27 -37.67
N ASP A 482 22.50 -6.65 -37.22
CA ASP A 482 23.47 -7.28 -36.31
C ASP A 482 23.13 -7.07 -34.83
N LEU A 483 22.27 -6.08 -34.50
CA LEU A 483 21.84 -5.76 -33.13
C LEU A 483 20.84 -6.79 -32.60
N ARG A 484 20.89 -7.03 -31.28
CA ARG A 484 19.96 -7.88 -30.52
C ARG A 484 19.66 -7.28 -29.16
N ALA A 485 18.42 -7.42 -28.72
CA ALA A 485 18.03 -7.25 -27.32
C ALA A 485 17.01 -8.34 -26.94
N SER A 486 16.85 -8.60 -25.65
CA SER A 486 15.89 -9.57 -25.14
C SER A 486 15.30 -9.14 -23.81
N THR A 487 14.06 -9.55 -23.56
CA THR A 487 13.42 -9.50 -22.23
C THR A 487 13.07 -10.91 -21.79
N LEU A 488 12.94 -11.12 -20.48
CA LEU A 488 12.42 -12.36 -19.91
C LEU A 488 10.91 -12.22 -19.67
N ILE A 489 10.15 -13.26 -20.00
CA ILE A 489 8.74 -13.40 -19.67
C ILE A 489 8.56 -14.67 -18.84
N GLU A 490 8.08 -14.52 -17.61
CA GLU A 490 7.77 -15.64 -16.73
C GLU A 490 6.34 -16.14 -17.00
N VAL A 491 6.21 -17.43 -17.29
CA VAL A 491 4.91 -18.09 -17.42
C VAL A 491 4.55 -18.70 -16.06
N LEU A 492 3.49 -18.19 -15.44
CA LEU A 492 3.09 -18.53 -14.06
C LEU A 492 2.43 -19.92 -13.93
N GLY A 493 1.95 -20.24 -12.72
CA GLY A 493 1.03 -21.36 -12.50
C GLY A 493 -0.28 -21.19 -13.28
N ARG A 494 -1.24 -22.12 -13.10
CA ARG A 494 -2.57 -21.93 -13.71
C ARG A 494 -3.27 -20.76 -13.05
N LEU A 495 -4.00 -19.98 -13.85
CA LEU A 495 -4.87 -18.92 -13.37
C LEU A 495 -5.93 -19.50 -12.44
N ASP A 496 -5.85 -19.15 -11.15
CA ASP A 496 -6.68 -19.61 -10.05
C ASP A 496 -7.91 -18.71 -9.87
N HIS A 497 -7.71 -17.39 -9.92
CA HIS A 497 -8.78 -16.40 -9.93
C HIS A 497 -8.33 -15.08 -10.57
N VAL A 498 -9.28 -14.21 -10.90
CA VAL A 498 -9.06 -12.86 -11.44
C VAL A 498 -9.76 -11.84 -10.54
N ARG A 499 -9.14 -10.69 -10.32
CA ARG A 499 -9.73 -9.52 -9.65
C ARG A 499 -9.74 -8.31 -10.59
N ALA A 500 -10.79 -7.51 -10.48
CA ALA A 500 -10.82 -6.16 -11.03
C ALA A 500 -10.38 -5.15 -9.95
N SER A 501 -9.72 -4.07 -10.33
CA SER A 501 -9.30 -3.00 -9.41
C SER A 501 -10.47 -2.29 -8.71
N ARG A 502 -11.68 -2.44 -9.25
CA ARG A 502 -12.96 -2.06 -8.62
C ARG A 502 -14.02 -3.09 -8.99
N ASN A 503 -14.89 -3.47 -8.06
CA ASN A 503 -16.04 -4.37 -8.28
C ASN A 503 -17.40 -3.64 -8.30
N THR A 504 -17.41 -2.37 -7.88
CA THR A 504 -18.53 -1.44 -8.02
C THR A 504 -18.04 -0.13 -8.65
N LEU A 505 -18.88 0.49 -9.49
CA LEU A 505 -18.70 1.82 -10.04
C LEU A 505 -20.03 2.59 -9.94
N ALA A 506 -19.99 3.78 -9.37
CA ALA A 506 -21.08 4.75 -9.45
C ALA A 506 -20.57 5.97 -10.21
N LEU A 507 -21.21 6.27 -11.34
CA LEU A 507 -20.88 7.38 -12.23
C LEU A 507 -21.92 8.50 -12.06
N ASP A 508 -21.47 9.75 -11.98
CA ASP A 508 -22.34 10.86 -11.56
C ASP A 508 -23.41 11.23 -12.62
N SER A 509 -23.08 11.17 -13.92
CA SER A 509 -23.95 11.58 -15.04
C SER A 509 -23.53 11.00 -16.41
N ALA A 510 -24.27 11.31 -17.49
CA ALA A 510 -23.94 10.86 -18.84
C ALA A 510 -22.59 11.42 -19.35
N GLY A 511 -21.69 10.53 -19.74
CA GLY A 511 -20.34 10.86 -20.22
C GLY A 511 -19.25 10.78 -19.15
N ASP A 512 -19.61 10.60 -17.87
CA ASP A 512 -18.63 10.28 -16.84
C ASP A 512 -18.07 8.86 -17.04
N SER A 513 -16.78 8.67 -16.75
CA SER A 513 -16.09 7.39 -16.93
C SER A 513 -15.01 7.12 -15.89
N GLU A 514 -14.83 5.85 -15.55
CA GLU A 514 -13.80 5.35 -14.63
C GLU A 514 -12.93 4.29 -15.33
N LEU A 515 -11.72 4.08 -14.81
CA LEU A 515 -10.79 3.06 -15.29
C LEU A 515 -10.75 1.86 -14.36
N VAL A 516 -10.80 0.67 -14.94
CA VAL A 516 -10.66 -0.62 -14.23
C VAL A 516 -9.51 -1.42 -14.85
N ARG A 517 -8.52 -1.81 -14.04
CA ARG A 517 -7.50 -2.79 -14.45
C ARG A 517 -7.86 -4.19 -13.96
N LEU A 518 -7.29 -5.21 -14.59
CA LEU A 518 -7.54 -6.61 -14.29
C LEU A 518 -6.24 -7.33 -13.90
N SER A 519 -6.26 -8.02 -12.76
CA SER A 519 -5.13 -8.80 -12.24
C SER A 519 -5.54 -10.26 -12.06
N GLY A 520 -4.78 -11.18 -12.65
CA GLY A 520 -4.91 -12.61 -12.39
C GLY A 520 -3.93 -13.07 -11.32
N TYR A 521 -4.27 -14.17 -10.65
CA TYR A 521 -3.45 -14.83 -9.64
C TYR A 521 -3.35 -16.33 -9.93
N ASP A 522 -2.19 -16.94 -9.67
CA ASP A 522 -2.11 -18.41 -9.51
C ASP A 522 -2.35 -18.82 -8.04
N ALA A 523 -2.38 -20.14 -7.78
CA ALA A 523 -2.63 -20.69 -6.45
C ALA A 523 -1.46 -20.57 -5.45
N ASP A 524 -0.33 -19.96 -5.84
CA ASP A 524 0.68 -19.43 -4.93
C ASP A 524 0.43 -17.93 -4.64
N GLY A 525 -0.64 -17.34 -5.18
CA GLY A 525 -0.93 -15.91 -5.08
C GLY A 525 -0.04 -15.05 -5.98
N ARG A 526 0.64 -15.63 -6.98
CA ARG A 526 1.53 -14.86 -7.86
C ARG A 526 0.73 -14.06 -8.87
N GLU A 527 0.94 -12.75 -8.90
CA GLU A 527 0.11 -11.83 -9.70
C GLU A 527 0.71 -11.56 -11.08
N ALA A 528 -0.17 -11.41 -12.09
CA ALA A 528 0.14 -10.80 -13.39
C ALA A 528 -1.09 -10.05 -13.95
N PRO A 529 -0.90 -8.93 -14.68
CA PRO A 529 -2.02 -8.19 -15.27
C PRO A 529 -2.63 -8.96 -16.45
N ILE A 530 -3.93 -8.84 -16.66
CA ILE A 530 -4.65 -9.44 -17.79
C ILE A 530 -4.77 -8.41 -18.91
N GLU A 531 -4.39 -8.78 -20.15
CA GLU A 531 -4.64 -7.89 -21.29
C GLU A 531 -6.12 -7.98 -21.71
N VAL A 532 -6.73 -6.86 -22.07
CA VAL A 532 -8.12 -6.75 -22.50
C VAL A 532 -8.43 -7.67 -23.69
N ALA A 533 -7.43 -8.02 -24.49
CA ALA A 533 -7.54 -8.99 -25.58
C ALA A 533 -7.85 -10.44 -25.12
N ASP A 534 -7.62 -10.77 -23.84
CA ASP A 534 -7.93 -12.07 -23.22
C ASP A 534 -9.32 -12.09 -22.52
N ALA A 535 -10.05 -10.98 -22.51
CA ALA A 535 -11.34 -10.84 -21.84
C ALA A 535 -12.51 -10.71 -22.83
N GLU A 536 -13.49 -11.60 -22.75
CA GLU A 536 -14.79 -11.39 -23.41
C GLU A 536 -15.66 -10.45 -22.54
N VAL A 537 -15.90 -9.24 -23.05
CA VAL A 537 -16.59 -8.15 -22.33
C VAL A 537 -18.05 -8.06 -22.73
N THR A 538 -18.97 -8.04 -21.76
CA THR A 538 -20.39 -7.72 -21.96
C THR A 538 -20.83 -6.58 -21.05
N ALA A 539 -21.25 -5.46 -21.64
CA ALA A 539 -21.77 -4.29 -20.93
C ALA A 539 -23.32 -4.32 -20.82
N PRO A 540 -23.91 -3.73 -19.77
CA PRO A 540 -25.36 -3.51 -19.66
C PRO A 540 -25.84 -2.33 -20.52
N GLU A 541 -27.15 -2.22 -20.74
CA GLU A 541 -27.76 -1.07 -21.43
C GLU A 541 -27.53 0.23 -20.63
N GLY A 542 -27.20 1.32 -21.34
CA GLY A 542 -26.83 2.60 -20.73
C GLY A 542 -25.34 2.77 -20.37
N PHE A 543 -24.49 1.78 -20.68
CA PHE A 543 -23.05 1.84 -20.42
C PHE A 543 -22.23 1.34 -21.61
N THR A 544 -21.09 1.97 -21.85
CA THR A 544 -20.05 1.49 -22.78
C THR A 544 -18.81 1.05 -22.02
N VAL A 545 -18.10 0.07 -22.59
CA VAL A 545 -16.83 -0.42 -22.07
C VAL A 545 -15.85 -0.50 -23.23
N GLU A 546 -14.75 0.27 -23.16
CA GLU A 546 -13.73 0.38 -24.19
C GLU A 546 -12.34 0.05 -23.63
N ALA A 547 -11.41 -0.38 -24.49
CA ALA A 547 -10.04 -0.69 -24.10
C ALA A 547 -9.19 0.59 -24.02
N GLU A 548 -8.70 0.93 -22.82
CA GLU A 548 -7.77 2.03 -22.60
C GLU A 548 -6.34 1.48 -22.57
N GLY A 549 -5.71 1.36 -23.74
CA GLY A 549 -4.38 0.75 -23.85
C GLY A 549 -4.47 -0.77 -24.01
N LEU A 550 -3.83 -1.53 -23.12
CA LEU A 550 -3.80 -3.00 -23.18
C LEU A 550 -4.39 -3.70 -21.96
N ASP A 551 -4.33 -3.09 -20.77
CA ASP A 551 -4.59 -3.72 -19.47
C ASP A 551 -5.58 -2.92 -18.59
N ALA A 552 -6.19 -1.88 -19.16
CA ALA A 552 -7.27 -1.12 -18.55
C ALA A 552 -8.52 -1.06 -19.43
N LEU A 553 -9.68 -1.08 -18.78
CA LEU A 553 -11.01 -0.88 -19.36
C LEU A 553 -11.53 0.50 -18.91
N ARG A 554 -11.95 1.33 -19.86
CA ARG A 554 -12.73 2.55 -19.59
C ARG A 554 -14.20 2.19 -19.60
N ILE A 555 -14.88 2.42 -18.48
CA ILE A 555 -16.32 2.18 -18.33
C ILE A 555 -17.02 3.53 -18.23
N THR A 556 -17.95 3.79 -19.14
CA THR A 556 -18.57 5.12 -19.35
C THR A 556 -20.09 5.02 -19.32
N ALA A 557 -20.76 5.96 -18.65
CA ALA A 557 -22.21 6.08 -18.67
C ALA A 557 -22.71 6.76 -19.96
N GLU A 558 -23.71 6.19 -20.63
CA GLU A 558 -24.36 6.80 -21.80
C GLU A 558 -25.61 7.64 -21.44
N SER A 559 -26.11 7.50 -20.21
CA SER A 559 -27.32 8.17 -19.70
C SER A 559 -27.15 8.69 -18.27
N ASP A 560 -27.92 9.72 -17.91
CA ASP A 560 -27.90 10.34 -16.58
C ASP A 560 -28.52 9.47 -15.47
N GLU A 561 -29.17 8.36 -15.87
CA GLU A 561 -29.75 7.33 -15.01
C GLU A 561 -29.39 5.95 -15.61
N GLY A 562 -29.01 4.97 -14.80
CA GLY A 562 -28.71 3.61 -15.27
C GLY A 562 -28.22 2.66 -14.17
N ALA A 563 -28.42 1.35 -14.36
CA ALA A 563 -27.92 0.30 -13.46
C ALA A 563 -27.72 -1.03 -14.22
N GLY A 564 -26.67 -1.78 -13.89
CA GLY A 564 -26.44 -3.12 -14.42
C GLY A 564 -25.09 -3.72 -14.06
N THR A 565 -24.73 -4.83 -14.69
CA THR A 565 -23.47 -5.54 -14.42
C THR A 565 -22.62 -5.66 -15.70
N VAL A 566 -21.42 -5.10 -15.68
CA VAL A 566 -20.39 -5.43 -16.67
C VAL A 566 -19.83 -6.81 -16.33
N ASN A 567 -19.88 -7.72 -17.30
CA ASN A 567 -19.36 -9.08 -17.17
C ASN A 567 -18.08 -9.21 -17.99
N LEU A 568 -17.07 -9.86 -17.41
CA LEU A 568 -15.77 -10.11 -18.02
C LEU A 568 -15.46 -11.59 -17.88
N ASP A 569 -15.41 -12.32 -18.98
CA ASP A 569 -15.06 -13.75 -19.01
C ASP A 569 -13.60 -13.92 -19.49
N ILE A 570 -12.73 -14.46 -18.64
CA ILE A 570 -11.29 -14.64 -18.88
C ILE A 570 -10.91 -16.11 -18.63
N ALA A 571 -10.56 -16.84 -19.70
CA ALA A 571 -10.12 -18.24 -19.64
C ALA A 571 -11.02 -19.23 -18.83
N GLY A 572 -12.31 -18.91 -18.67
CA GLY A 572 -13.28 -19.70 -17.90
C GLY A 572 -13.62 -19.14 -16.52
N HIS A 573 -12.89 -18.11 -16.05
CA HIS A 573 -13.23 -17.32 -14.87
C HIS A 573 -14.13 -16.15 -15.27
N ARG A 574 -15.09 -15.81 -14.41
CA ARG A 574 -15.96 -14.63 -14.60
C ARG A 574 -15.72 -13.60 -13.51
N VAL A 575 -15.36 -12.39 -13.92
CA VAL A 575 -15.39 -11.20 -13.07
C VAL A 575 -16.65 -10.40 -13.40
N GLN A 576 -17.29 -9.85 -12.37
CA GLN A 576 -18.48 -9.02 -12.51
C GLN A 576 -18.25 -7.68 -11.79
N ILE A 577 -18.62 -6.59 -12.44
CA ILE A 577 -18.52 -5.23 -11.93
C ILE A 577 -19.93 -4.65 -11.96
N ALA A 578 -20.50 -4.31 -10.80
CA ALA A 578 -21.76 -3.58 -10.74
C ALA A 578 -21.52 -2.12 -11.14
N VAL A 579 -22.33 -1.59 -12.06
CA VAL A 579 -22.19 -0.24 -12.60
C VAL A 579 -23.52 0.50 -12.48
N THR A 580 -23.46 1.74 -12.02
CA THR A 580 -24.61 2.64 -11.91
C THR A 580 -24.29 4.02 -12.45
N ALA A 581 -25.31 4.72 -12.92
CA ALA A 581 -25.25 6.09 -13.41
C ALA A 581 -26.38 6.90 -12.75
N GLY A 582 -26.04 8.09 -12.26
CA GLY A 582 -26.96 8.97 -11.54
C GLY A 582 -27.24 8.55 -10.09
N PHE A 583 -27.81 9.50 -9.34
CA PHE A 583 -28.22 9.31 -7.96
C PHE A 583 -29.64 9.84 -7.72
N GLU A 584 -30.38 9.16 -6.83
CA GLU A 584 -31.62 9.66 -6.26
C GLU A 584 -31.52 9.85 -4.74
N GLU A 585 -32.33 10.76 -4.21
CA GLU A 585 -32.48 10.95 -2.76
C GLU A 585 -33.70 10.17 -2.27
N ARG A 586 -33.48 9.17 -1.41
CA ARG A 586 -34.54 8.38 -0.75
C ARG A 586 -34.69 8.80 0.70
N GLU A 587 -35.88 9.25 1.11
CA GLU A 587 -36.19 9.49 2.53
C GLU A 587 -36.24 8.15 3.29
N VAL A 588 -35.58 8.08 4.45
CA VAL A 588 -35.48 6.86 5.29
C VAL A 588 -36.08 7.02 6.68
N ILE A 589 -36.21 8.25 7.18
CA ILE A 589 -36.82 8.53 8.50
C ILE A 589 -37.64 9.81 8.42
N ASP A 590 -38.97 9.70 8.56
CA ASP A 590 -39.94 10.79 8.50
C ASP A 590 -40.31 11.38 9.89
N PHE A 591 -39.95 10.67 10.97
CA PHE A 591 -40.37 10.90 12.36
C PHE A 591 -41.89 10.97 12.59
N ALA A 592 -42.73 10.38 11.73
CA ALA A 592 -44.19 10.45 11.86
C ALA A 592 -44.75 9.74 13.12
N GLY A 593 -44.04 8.72 13.63
CA GLY A 593 -44.29 8.10 14.93
C GLY A 593 -43.77 8.91 16.14
N GLY A 594 -43.21 10.10 15.93
CA GLY A 594 -42.62 10.92 16.97
C GLY A 594 -41.46 10.19 17.69
N THR A 595 -41.64 9.91 18.98
CA THR A 595 -40.66 9.22 19.82
C THR A 595 -40.87 7.70 19.92
N GLU A 596 -41.91 7.11 19.31
CA GLU A 596 -42.27 5.70 19.59
C GLU A 596 -41.15 4.70 19.22
N ASN A 597 -40.37 4.99 18.18
CA ASN A 597 -39.25 4.17 17.72
C ASN A 597 -37.87 4.64 18.23
N TRP A 598 -37.83 5.56 19.20
CA TRP A 598 -36.60 6.21 19.66
C TRP A 598 -36.49 6.25 21.20
N THR A 599 -35.26 6.17 21.71
CA THR A 599 -34.94 6.32 23.13
C THR A 599 -33.80 7.30 23.34
N PHE A 600 -33.77 7.98 24.49
CA PHE A 600 -32.65 8.85 24.85
C PHE A 600 -31.51 8.04 25.48
N GLY A 601 -30.29 8.25 24.98
CA GLY A 601 -29.05 7.79 25.60
C GLY A 601 -28.06 8.94 25.79
N SER A 602 -27.00 8.74 26.58
CA SER A 602 -25.98 9.77 26.78
C SER A 602 -24.67 9.21 27.33
N ASP A 603 -23.57 9.92 27.04
CA ASP A 603 -22.30 9.80 27.75
C ASP A 603 -22.04 11.09 28.54
N ARG A 604 -21.89 10.99 29.87
CA ARG A 604 -21.49 12.10 30.77
C ARG A 604 -22.35 13.38 30.66
N ALA A 605 -23.62 13.21 30.29
CA ALA A 605 -24.62 14.26 30.13
C ALA A 605 -25.97 13.79 30.71
N THR A 606 -26.93 14.71 30.84
CA THR A 606 -28.35 14.38 31.04
C THR A 606 -29.18 14.98 29.90
N GLY A 607 -30.45 14.60 29.75
CA GLY A 607 -31.27 15.06 28.62
C GLY A 607 -32.50 14.20 28.35
N GLY A 608 -33.05 14.32 27.14
CA GLY A 608 -34.25 13.62 26.68
C GLY A 608 -34.59 13.88 25.22
N ILE A 609 -35.66 13.22 24.76
CA ILE A 609 -36.24 13.40 23.42
C ILE A 609 -37.75 13.66 23.51
N GLU A 610 -38.28 14.47 22.59
CA GLU A 610 -39.73 14.70 22.46
C GLU A 610 -40.13 15.01 21.00
N PRO A 611 -41.40 14.79 20.60
CA PRO A 611 -41.88 15.14 19.26
C PRO A 611 -41.82 16.65 18.98
N ALA A 612 -41.56 17.00 17.72
CA ALA A 612 -41.44 18.37 17.25
C ALA A 612 -42.03 18.54 15.83
N GLU A 613 -41.98 19.78 15.34
CA GLU A 613 -42.31 20.15 13.96
C GLU A 613 -41.00 20.31 13.16
N GLY A 614 -40.98 19.80 11.93
CA GLY A 614 -39.80 19.72 11.06
C GLY A 614 -39.49 21.00 10.28
N PRO A 615 -38.71 20.90 9.18
CA PRO A 615 -38.29 22.07 8.38
C PRO A 615 -39.44 22.76 7.65
N GLU A 616 -40.49 22.01 7.26
CA GLU A 616 -41.70 22.57 6.66
C GLU A 616 -42.90 22.51 7.63
N PRO A 617 -43.80 23.52 7.66
CA PRO A 617 -44.94 23.53 8.58
C PRO A 617 -45.84 22.29 8.42
N GLY A 618 -46.05 21.57 9.53
CA GLY A 618 -46.77 20.30 9.57
C GLY A 618 -45.98 19.05 9.23
N THR A 619 -44.67 19.13 8.92
CA THR A 619 -43.79 17.96 8.88
C THR A 619 -43.41 17.51 10.30
N PRO A 620 -43.19 16.21 10.56
CA PRO A 620 -42.72 15.74 11.86
C PRO A 620 -41.24 16.05 12.10
N GLY A 621 -40.81 15.90 13.34
CA GLY A 621 -39.40 15.96 13.74
C GLY A 621 -39.20 15.48 15.18
N LEU A 622 -37.94 15.30 15.58
CA LEU A 622 -37.54 14.86 16.90
C LEU A 622 -36.67 15.93 17.57
N ARG A 623 -37.15 16.54 18.66
CA ARG A 623 -36.31 17.41 19.50
C ARG A 623 -35.47 16.55 20.42
N LEU A 624 -34.16 16.73 20.36
CA LEU A 624 -33.17 16.13 21.24
C LEU A 624 -32.55 17.24 22.09
N HIS A 625 -32.74 17.16 23.41
CA HIS A 625 -32.24 18.15 24.38
C HIS A 625 -31.24 17.51 25.35
N TYR A 626 -30.20 18.25 25.73
CA TYR A 626 -29.08 17.74 26.52
C TYR A 626 -28.43 18.81 27.41
N ASP A 627 -27.93 18.39 28.56
CA ASP A 627 -27.15 19.20 29.50
C ASP A 627 -25.67 18.78 29.46
N PHE A 628 -24.83 19.68 28.94
CA PHE A 628 -23.37 19.54 28.87
C PHE A 628 -22.67 20.40 29.95
N THR A 629 -23.39 20.85 30.98
CA THR A 629 -22.83 21.63 32.10
C THR A 629 -22.17 20.76 33.18
N GLU A 630 -22.52 19.47 33.27
CA GLU A 630 -22.22 18.62 34.44
C GLU A 630 -20.76 18.12 34.52
N GLN A 631 -20.09 17.82 33.39
CA GLN A 631 -18.75 17.17 33.37
C GLN A 631 -17.80 17.77 32.31
N SER A 632 -16.49 17.52 32.45
CA SER A 632 -15.42 18.12 31.63
C SER A 632 -14.77 17.21 30.57
N GLY A 633 -15.05 15.91 30.56
CA GLY A 633 -14.63 15.01 29.47
C GLY A 633 -15.55 15.11 28.25
N THR A 634 -15.30 14.32 27.20
CA THR A 634 -16.24 14.21 26.07
C THR A 634 -17.65 13.82 26.57
N ARG A 635 -18.64 14.65 26.22
CA ARG A 635 -20.07 14.44 26.50
C ARG A 635 -20.80 14.06 25.22
N GLY A 636 -21.96 13.44 25.35
CA GLY A 636 -22.92 13.37 24.25
C GLY A 636 -24.35 13.03 24.67
N GLY A 637 -25.31 13.52 23.89
CA GLY A 637 -26.74 13.20 24.00
C GLY A 637 -27.22 12.54 22.71
N TYR A 638 -27.98 11.44 22.84
CA TYR A 638 -28.25 10.50 21.75
C TYR A 638 -29.74 10.24 21.58
N ALA A 639 -30.20 10.25 20.32
CA ALA A 639 -31.40 9.52 19.93
C ALA A 639 -30.96 8.13 19.44
N ILE A 640 -31.38 7.09 20.15
CA ILE A 640 -31.07 5.68 19.86
C ILE A 640 -32.32 5.04 19.27
N ALA A 641 -32.22 4.44 18.09
CA ALA A 641 -33.33 3.73 17.47
C ALA A 641 -33.64 2.46 18.29
N THR A 642 -34.93 2.16 18.50
CA THR A 642 -35.36 0.96 19.25
C THR A 642 -35.13 -0.33 18.45
N GLU A 643 -35.24 -0.22 17.13
CA GLU A 643 -34.86 -1.21 16.13
C GLU A 643 -33.95 -0.47 15.11
N PRO A 644 -32.78 -1.01 14.71
CA PRO A 644 -31.89 -0.31 13.78
C PRO A 644 -32.57 -0.03 12.43
N VAL A 645 -32.39 1.18 11.89
CA VAL A 645 -33.03 1.59 10.63
C VAL A 645 -32.13 1.22 9.46
N GLU A 646 -32.56 0.31 8.60
CA GLU A 646 -31.84 -0.05 7.38
C GLU A 646 -31.80 1.13 6.39
N LEU A 647 -30.60 1.42 5.88
CA LEU A 647 -30.33 2.41 4.84
C LEU A 647 -30.26 1.66 3.51
N PRO A 648 -31.18 1.93 2.56
CA PRO A 648 -31.34 1.11 1.36
C PRO A 648 -30.16 1.30 0.37
N GLY A 649 -29.82 0.24 -0.36
CA GLY A 649 -28.83 0.28 -1.43
C GLY A 649 -27.39 0.54 -0.92
N GLN A 650 -26.62 1.29 -1.72
CA GLN A 650 -25.24 1.68 -1.40
C GLN A 650 -25.12 3.20 -1.31
N PRO A 651 -25.54 3.84 -0.20
CA PRO A 651 -25.55 5.29 -0.08
C PRO A 651 -24.14 5.89 -0.08
N ARG A 652 -23.95 6.94 -0.89
CA ARG A 652 -22.75 7.79 -0.93
C ARG A 652 -22.72 8.81 0.22
N GLU A 653 -23.90 9.29 0.61
CA GLU A 653 -24.08 10.07 1.84
C GLU A 653 -25.44 9.80 2.49
N VAL A 654 -25.50 10.03 3.80
CA VAL A 654 -26.75 10.22 4.54
C VAL A 654 -26.97 11.72 4.69
N SER A 655 -28.17 12.20 4.41
CA SER A 655 -28.54 13.62 4.43
C SER A 655 -29.60 13.84 5.52
N MET A 656 -29.46 14.84 6.38
CA MET A 656 -30.39 15.09 7.50
C MET A 656 -30.73 16.56 7.64
N TRP A 657 -32.01 16.89 7.83
CA TRP A 657 -32.42 18.23 8.25
C TRP A 657 -32.18 18.44 9.74
N MET A 658 -31.57 19.56 10.12
CA MET A 658 -31.29 19.91 11.51
C MET A 658 -31.55 21.38 11.81
N HIS A 659 -32.38 21.66 12.81
CA HIS A 659 -32.51 22.98 13.41
C HIS A 659 -31.40 23.19 14.43
N GLY A 660 -30.37 23.96 14.05
CA GLY A 660 -29.24 24.29 14.90
C GLY A 660 -29.54 25.41 15.90
N ALA A 661 -28.76 25.42 16.99
CA ALA A 661 -28.75 26.49 18.01
C ALA A 661 -27.38 27.19 18.11
N GLY A 662 -26.43 26.88 17.20
CA GLY A 662 -25.16 27.56 17.07
C GLY A 662 -24.11 27.32 18.16
N ASN A 663 -24.27 26.36 19.07
CA ASN A 663 -23.33 26.19 20.18
C ASN A 663 -21.99 25.58 19.72
N GLY A 664 -21.99 24.80 18.64
CA GLY A 664 -20.82 24.11 18.09
C GLY A 664 -20.68 22.65 18.54
N GLU A 665 -21.79 22.00 18.91
CA GLU A 665 -21.85 20.54 19.05
C GLU A 665 -21.53 19.83 17.72
N TRP A 666 -21.02 18.61 17.79
CA TRP A 666 -20.64 17.80 16.63
C TRP A 666 -21.66 16.67 16.40
N PRO A 667 -22.42 16.68 15.29
CA PRO A 667 -23.36 15.62 14.97
C PRO A 667 -22.63 14.42 14.34
N ARG A 668 -22.99 13.21 14.77
CA ARG A 668 -22.49 11.94 14.22
C ARG A 668 -23.65 10.94 14.05
N LEU A 669 -23.58 10.08 13.05
CA LEU A 669 -24.51 8.97 12.84
C LEU A 669 -23.76 7.66 13.11
N GLN A 670 -24.14 6.92 14.16
CA GLN A 670 -23.58 5.59 14.41
C GLN A 670 -24.31 4.57 13.56
N VAL A 671 -23.57 3.90 12.67
CA VAL A 671 -24.08 2.91 11.73
C VAL A 671 -23.36 1.57 11.91
N ARG A 672 -24.00 0.49 11.46
CA ARG A 672 -23.44 -0.86 11.38
C ARG A 672 -23.46 -1.36 9.94
N SER A 673 -22.36 -1.92 9.45
CA SER A 673 -22.24 -2.51 8.10
C SER A 673 -22.89 -3.88 7.99
N GLY A 674 -23.06 -4.38 6.76
CA GLY A 674 -23.54 -5.73 6.48
C GLY A 674 -22.64 -6.85 7.05
N GLU A 675 -21.40 -6.50 7.39
CA GLU A 675 -20.41 -7.40 8.02
C GLU A 675 -20.41 -7.29 9.56
N GLY A 676 -21.30 -6.46 10.13
CA GLY A 676 -21.50 -6.29 11.56
C GLY A 676 -20.61 -5.20 12.21
N VAL A 677 -19.67 -4.60 11.48
CA VAL A 677 -18.75 -3.56 11.98
C VAL A 677 -19.52 -2.28 12.32
N VAL A 678 -19.26 -1.68 13.49
CA VAL A 678 -19.93 -0.46 13.96
C VAL A 678 -19.01 0.75 13.78
N SER A 679 -19.41 1.69 12.92
CA SER A 679 -18.66 2.92 12.61
C SER A 679 -19.46 4.17 12.99
N ASN A 680 -18.93 5.36 12.69
CA ASN A 680 -19.66 6.63 12.79
C ASN A 680 -19.45 7.40 11.48
N LEU A 681 -20.54 7.92 10.90
CA LEU A 681 -20.49 8.91 9.82
C LEU A 681 -20.53 10.30 10.46
N ASP A 682 -19.68 11.20 9.99
CA ASP A 682 -19.37 12.46 10.70
C ASP A 682 -19.87 13.68 9.94
N GLY A 683 -20.64 14.52 10.62
CA GLY A 683 -21.23 15.73 10.06
C GLY A 683 -20.51 17.02 10.45
N PRO A 684 -20.88 18.16 9.86
CA PRO A 684 -20.34 19.47 10.24
C PRO A 684 -20.81 19.90 11.63
N THR A 685 -19.93 20.53 12.42
CA THR A 685 -20.27 21.09 13.73
C THR A 685 -21.35 22.17 13.64
N VAL A 686 -22.32 22.16 14.56
CA VAL A 686 -23.52 23.02 14.57
C VAL A 686 -23.19 24.46 14.95
N THR A 687 -22.61 25.21 14.02
CA THR A 687 -22.28 26.64 14.17
C THR A 687 -23.35 27.57 13.55
N TRP A 688 -24.54 27.05 13.23
CA TRP A 688 -25.66 27.80 12.65
C TRP A 688 -26.88 27.83 13.58
N GLU A 689 -27.70 28.88 13.45
CA GLU A 689 -29.03 28.98 14.04
C GLU A 689 -30.09 28.68 12.97
N GLY A 690 -31.10 27.87 13.29
CA GLY A 690 -32.21 27.55 12.38
C GLY A 690 -32.01 26.27 11.56
N TRP A 691 -32.96 26.01 10.65
CA TRP A 691 -32.95 24.82 9.80
C TRP A 691 -31.88 24.86 8.71
N GLN A 692 -31.03 23.82 8.68
CA GLN A 692 -30.10 23.53 7.59
C GLN A 692 -30.14 22.03 7.28
N LYS A 693 -29.98 21.66 6.00
CA LYS A 693 -29.72 20.27 5.59
C LYS A 693 -28.22 20.01 5.64
N ILE A 694 -27.82 18.91 6.27
CA ILE A 694 -26.41 18.53 6.44
C ILE A 694 -26.17 17.10 5.97
N SER A 695 -25.02 16.90 5.33
CA SER A 695 -24.61 15.62 4.75
C SER A 695 -23.55 14.93 5.62
N PHE A 696 -23.60 13.60 5.62
CA PHE A 696 -22.70 12.69 6.30
C PHE A 696 -22.16 11.71 5.24
N PRO A 697 -20.94 11.91 4.73
CA PRO A 697 -20.40 11.05 3.67
C PRO A 697 -20.17 9.64 4.20
N VAL A 698 -20.47 8.64 3.36
CA VAL A 698 -20.16 7.24 3.62
C VAL A 698 -18.76 6.94 3.07
N PRO A 699 -17.82 6.39 3.86
CA PRO A 699 -16.49 6.06 3.37
C PRO A 699 -16.52 5.04 2.22
N ALA A 700 -15.68 5.24 1.21
CA ALA A 700 -15.47 4.24 0.17
C ALA A 700 -14.96 2.93 0.79
N GLY A 701 -15.47 1.79 0.31
CA GLY A 701 -15.19 0.47 0.89
C GLY A 701 -16.10 0.07 2.06
N THR A 702 -17.03 0.94 2.50
CA THR A 702 -18.07 0.54 3.47
C THR A 702 -18.96 -0.56 2.88
N ALA A 703 -19.14 -1.67 3.59
CA ALA A 703 -20.05 -2.73 3.16
C ALA A 703 -21.51 -2.48 3.56
N TYR A 704 -22.41 -3.04 2.76
CA TYR A 704 -23.86 -2.84 2.84
C TYR A 704 -24.59 -4.17 3.10
N PRO A 705 -25.83 -4.18 3.63
CA PRO A 705 -26.64 -3.00 4.01
C PRO A 705 -26.04 -2.23 5.18
N LEU A 706 -26.23 -0.91 5.20
CA LEU A 706 -25.95 -0.10 6.38
C LEU A 706 -27.20 -0.04 7.27
N THR A 707 -27.04 -0.11 8.58
CA THR A 707 -28.13 0.10 9.56
C THR A 707 -27.77 1.22 10.52
N LEU A 708 -28.63 2.23 10.65
CA LEU A 708 -28.48 3.35 11.57
C LEU A 708 -28.97 2.98 12.97
N GLU A 709 -28.06 3.03 13.96
CA GLU A 709 -28.37 2.73 15.35
C GLU A 709 -28.61 3.99 16.20
N ARG A 710 -27.81 5.05 16.01
CA ARG A 710 -27.86 6.25 16.88
C ARG A 710 -27.57 7.54 16.12
N ILE A 711 -28.38 8.56 16.35
CA ILE A 711 -28.06 9.96 16.01
C ILE A 711 -27.46 10.61 17.26
N ARG A 712 -26.23 11.10 17.17
CA ARG A 712 -25.42 11.53 18.33
C ARG A 712 -25.00 12.99 18.23
N MET A 713 -25.31 13.79 19.25
CA MET A 713 -24.71 15.11 19.43
C MET A 713 -23.56 14.99 20.44
N MET A 714 -22.34 15.33 20.02
CA MET A 714 -21.12 15.19 20.81
C MET A 714 -20.54 16.57 21.17
N GLU A 715 -19.99 16.71 22.37
CA GLU A 715 -19.21 17.88 22.77
C GLU A 715 -17.85 17.45 23.35
N THR A 716 -16.79 17.80 22.63
CA THR A 716 -15.40 17.43 22.89
C THR A 716 -14.60 18.54 23.58
N ARG A 717 -15.05 19.80 23.49
CA ARG A 717 -14.35 20.98 24.04
C ARG A 717 -14.53 20.99 25.57
N PRO A 718 -13.47 20.83 26.39
CA PRO A 718 -13.63 20.57 27.82
C PRO A 718 -14.25 21.74 28.59
N ASP A 719 -14.06 22.98 28.11
CA ASP A 719 -14.57 24.21 28.73
C ASP A 719 -16.00 24.60 28.30
N ALA A 720 -16.57 23.95 27.27
CA ALA A 720 -17.91 24.24 26.79
C ALA A 720 -18.98 23.75 27.80
N ARG A 721 -19.82 24.67 28.28
CA ARG A 721 -20.82 24.44 29.34
C ARG A 721 -22.14 25.11 28.97
N TYR A 722 -23.10 24.32 28.50
CA TYR A 722 -24.43 24.79 28.12
C TYR A 722 -25.46 23.67 28.22
N GLN A 723 -26.73 24.05 28.29
CA GLN A 723 -27.86 23.20 27.93
C GLN A 723 -28.19 23.51 26.46
N GLY A 724 -28.33 22.48 25.63
CA GLY A 724 -28.59 22.61 24.20
C GLY A 724 -29.83 21.83 23.78
N GLU A 725 -30.43 22.25 22.68
CA GLU A 725 -31.41 21.46 21.94
C GLU A 725 -31.15 21.57 20.44
N VAL A 726 -31.41 20.49 19.72
CA VAL A 726 -31.58 20.48 18.27
C VAL A 726 -32.93 19.85 17.93
N VAL A 727 -33.52 20.27 16.82
CA VAL A 727 -34.63 19.52 16.21
C VAL A 727 -34.10 18.81 14.98
N ILE A 728 -34.26 17.49 14.96
CA ILE A 728 -33.95 16.62 13.84
C ILE A 728 -35.21 16.55 12.97
N GLY A 729 -35.09 16.95 11.70
CA GLY A 729 -36.10 16.74 10.66
C GLY A 729 -35.80 15.48 9.86
N PRO A 730 -36.45 15.27 8.70
CA PRO A 730 -36.29 14.05 7.93
C PRO A 730 -34.83 13.70 7.60
N VAL A 731 -34.55 12.40 7.62
CA VAL A 731 -33.28 11.80 7.19
C VAL A 731 -33.51 11.10 5.86
N SER A 732 -32.63 11.36 4.91
CA SER A 732 -32.57 10.75 3.59
C SER A 732 -31.22 10.09 3.35
N VAL A 733 -31.12 9.31 2.29
CA VAL A 733 -29.85 8.84 1.73
C VAL A 733 -29.74 9.22 0.26
N VAL A 734 -28.53 9.51 -0.20
CA VAL A 734 -28.22 9.68 -1.63
C VAL A 734 -27.62 8.37 -2.13
N VAL A 735 -28.37 7.67 -2.97
CA VAL A 735 -28.05 6.34 -3.50
C VAL A 735 -28.05 6.38 -5.02
N SER A 736 -27.29 5.51 -5.66
CA SER A 736 -27.54 5.19 -7.07
C SER A 736 -28.80 4.32 -7.21
N SER A 737 -29.30 4.15 -8.44
CA SER A 737 -30.28 3.11 -8.74
C SER A 737 -29.81 1.73 -8.25
N ASP A 738 -30.73 0.89 -7.76
CA ASP A 738 -30.36 -0.41 -7.18
C ASP A 738 -29.77 -1.35 -8.22
N VAL A 739 -28.65 -1.98 -7.87
CA VAL A 739 -28.02 -3.07 -8.61
C VAL A 739 -27.54 -4.13 -7.62
N ASP A 740 -27.78 -5.40 -7.92
CA ASP A 740 -27.23 -6.50 -7.13
C ASP A 740 -25.70 -6.51 -7.28
N ALA A 741 -25.00 -6.14 -6.20
CA ALA A 741 -23.55 -6.23 -6.16
C ALA A 741 -23.14 -7.72 -6.22
N PRO A 742 -22.34 -8.15 -7.21
CA PRO A 742 -22.03 -9.57 -7.41
C PRO A 742 -21.18 -10.09 -6.25
N ALA A 743 -21.71 -11.09 -5.54
CA ALA A 743 -21.02 -11.72 -4.42
C ALA A 743 -19.74 -12.41 -4.90
N GLN A 744 -18.57 -11.86 -4.53
CA GLN A 744 -17.30 -12.49 -4.84
C GLN A 744 -17.12 -13.75 -4.00
N ALA A 745 -16.82 -14.87 -4.66
CA ALA A 745 -16.45 -16.10 -3.97
C ALA A 745 -15.17 -15.86 -3.14
N PRO A 746 -15.13 -16.28 -1.87
CA PRO A 746 -13.93 -16.16 -1.07
C PRO A 746 -12.83 -17.08 -1.60
N VAL A 747 -11.61 -16.55 -1.71
CA VAL A 747 -10.42 -17.36 -2.04
C VAL A 747 -9.92 -17.98 -0.75
N HIS A 748 -9.93 -19.32 -0.68
CA HIS A 748 -9.50 -20.10 0.48
C HIS A 748 -8.16 -20.77 0.17
N ASP A 749 -7.09 -20.45 0.90
CA ASP A 749 -5.79 -21.06 0.64
C ASP A 749 -5.73 -22.52 1.13
N PRO A 750 -5.31 -23.49 0.27
CA PRO A 750 -5.18 -24.91 0.63
C PRO A 750 -4.04 -25.20 1.63
N PHE A 751 -3.30 -24.18 2.07
CA PHE A 751 -2.41 -24.25 3.22
C PHE A 751 -3.14 -24.80 4.46
N VAL A 752 -4.39 -24.39 4.68
CA VAL A 752 -5.25 -24.98 5.72
C VAL A 752 -5.75 -26.36 5.27
N VAL A 753 -5.63 -27.34 6.17
CA VAL A 753 -6.18 -28.69 6.00
C VAL A 753 -7.65 -28.67 6.41
N THR A 754 -8.58 -28.67 5.46
CA THR A 754 -10.03 -28.76 5.75
C THR A 754 -10.48 -30.18 6.05
N ASP A 755 -9.92 -31.16 5.34
CA ASP A 755 -10.06 -32.59 5.62
C ASP A 755 -8.67 -33.25 5.79
N GLY A 756 -8.49 -34.00 6.88
CA GLY A 756 -7.29 -34.72 7.22
C GLY A 756 -6.54 -34.17 8.44
N THR A 757 -5.22 -34.36 8.47
CA THR A 757 -4.34 -33.94 9.57
C THR A 757 -2.92 -33.74 9.04
N VAL A 758 -2.11 -32.97 9.77
CA VAL A 758 -0.66 -32.84 9.54
C VAL A 758 0.18 -33.74 10.45
N ALA A 759 -0.43 -34.71 11.14
CA ALA A 759 0.26 -35.67 12.02
C ALA A 759 1.27 -36.60 11.30
N ASP A 760 1.30 -36.60 9.96
CA ASP A 760 2.34 -37.28 9.15
C ASP A 760 3.63 -36.43 8.98
N ARG A 761 3.57 -35.13 9.27
CA ARG A 761 4.66 -34.18 9.01
C ARG A 761 5.78 -34.32 10.06
N PRO A 762 7.07 -34.43 9.64
CA PRO A 762 8.21 -34.64 10.54
C PRO A 762 8.46 -33.59 11.63
N LEU A 763 7.96 -32.36 11.45
CA LEU A 763 8.12 -31.25 12.39
C LEU A 763 6.76 -30.59 12.61
N ARG A 764 6.30 -30.51 13.87
CA ARG A 764 4.99 -29.96 14.22
C ARG A 764 5.12 -28.82 15.23
N ILE A 765 4.52 -27.68 14.92
CA ILE A 765 4.58 -26.46 15.74
C ILE A 765 3.16 -26.02 16.11
N ALA A 766 2.83 -26.08 17.40
CA ALA A 766 1.52 -25.64 17.91
C ALA A 766 1.56 -24.14 18.23
N ILE A 767 0.50 -23.39 17.90
CA ILE A 767 0.41 -21.93 18.06
C ILE A 767 -0.89 -21.55 18.77
N MET A 768 -0.79 -20.63 19.72
CA MET A 768 -1.94 -19.92 20.31
C MET A 768 -1.70 -18.41 20.32
N SER A 769 -2.78 -17.62 20.37
CA SER A 769 -2.76 -16.14 20.42
C SER A 769 -3.96 -15.62 21.21
N ASP A 770 -3.95 -14.35 21.62
CA ASP A 770 -5.13 -13.61 22.08
C ASP A 770 -5.94 -14.38 23.17
N ALA A 771 -5.27 -14.67 24.28
CA ALA A 771 -5.93 -15.11 25.51
C ALA A 771 -6.39 -13.91 26.35
N GLN A 772 -5.53 -12.89 26.53
CA GLN A 772 -5.77 -11.66 27.27
C GLN A 772 -6.33 -11.88 28.70
N PHE A 773 -5.57 -12.57 29.55
CA PHE A 773 -5.92 -12.73 30.97
C PHE A 773 -5.21 -11.77 31.92
N VAL A 774 -5.72 -11.68 33.16
CA VAL A 774 -5.21 -10.80 34.23
C VAL A 774 -5.06 -11.49 35.59
N ALA A 775 -3.98 -11.20 36.30
CA ALA A 775 -3.64 -11.74 37.61
C ALA A 775 -4.58 -11.31 38.75
N ARG A 776 -5.39 -10.26 38.55
CA ARG A 776 -6.50 -9.92 39.45
C ARG A 776 -7.66 -10.92 39.41
N ALA A 777 -7.75 -11.75 38.36
CA ALA A 777 -8.80 -12.75 38.15
C ALA A 777 -8.22 -14.10 37.66
N PRO A 778 -7.34 -14.75 38.44
CA PRO A 778 -6.58 -15.92 37.99
C PRO A 778 -7.41 -17.20 37.84
N GLU A 779 -8.67 -17.18 38.29
CA GLU A 779 -9.63 -18.27 38.18
C GLU A 779 -10.79 -17.91 37.21
N SER A 780 -10.58 -16.92 36.33
CA SER A 780 -11.59 -16.52 35.33
C SER A 780 -11.69 -17.52 34.18
N ASP A 781 -12.86 -17.53 33.51
CA ASP A 781 -13.15 -18.47 32.42
C ASP A 781 -12.12 -18.37 31.27
N ILE A 782 -11.56 -17.18 31.03
CA ILE A 782 -10.49 -16.93 30.05
C ILE A 782 -9.18 -17.63 30.46
N VAL A 783 -8.79 -17.58 31.74
CA VAL A 783 -7.61 -18.34 32.23
C VAL A 783 -7.84 -19.84 32.13
N GLN A 784 -9.05 -20.31 32.43
CA GLN A 784 -9.38 -21.73 32.31
C GLN A 784 -9.39 -22.20 30.84
N ALA A 785 -9.87 -21.37 29.91
CA ALA A 785 -9.79 -21.62 28.46
C ALA A 785 -8.33 -21.69 27.97
N ALA A 786 -7.48 -20.72 28.36
CA ALA A 786 -6.05 -20.76 28.02
C ALA A 786 -5.36 -22.03 28.56
N ARG A 787 -5.66 -22.42 29.81
CA ARG A 787 -5.17 -23.67 30.41
C ARG A 787 -5.69 -24.93 29.69
N GLU A 788 -6.94 -24.93 29.21
CA GLU A 788 -7.48 -26.03 28.42
C GLU A 788 -6.77 -26.13 27.06
N THR A 789 -6.61 -25.02 26.35
CA THR A 789 -5.85 -24.92 25.09
C THR A 789 -4.41 -25.43 25.25
N PHE A 790 -3.67 -25.02 26.30
CA PHE A 790 -2.33 -25.54 26.57
C PHE A 790 -2.31 -27.08 26.73
N ARG A 791 -3.30 -27.65 27.42
CA ARG A 791 -3.42 -29.12 27.59
C ARG A 791 -3.75 -29.83 26.28
N GLU A 792 -4.61 -29.26 25.44
CA GLU A 792 -4.90 -29.77 24.10
C GLU A 792 -3.63 -29.79 23.23
N MET A 793 -2.91 -28.67 23.17
CA MET A 793 -1.67 -28.53 22.40
C MET A 793 -0.60 -29.54 22.87
N VAL A 794 -0.37 -29.67 24.18
CA VAL A 794 0.59 -30.63 24.74
C VAL A 794 0.15 -32.09 24.52
N ALA A 795 -1.15 -32.38 24.54
CA ALA A 795 -1.66 -33.73 24.26
C ALA A 795 -1.42 -34.20 22.81
N GLN A 796 -1.12 -33.29 21.89
CA GLN A 796 -0.80 -33.59 20.49
C GLN A 796 0.70 -33.87 20.24
N ASP A 797 1.56 -33.75 21.26
CA ASP A 797 3.01 -34.05 21.22
C ASP A 797 3.85 -33.22 20.19
N PRO A 798 3.66 -31.88 20.06
CA PRO A 798 4.40 -31.05 19.11
C PRO A 798 5.88 -30.84 19.51
N ASP A 799 6.74 -30.58 18.52
CA ASP A 799 8.18 -30.33 18.72
C ASP A 799 8.49 -28.94 19.28
N LEU A 800 7.57 -27.99 19.09
CA LEU A 800 7.67 -26.60 19.53
C LEU A 800 6.27 -26.03 19.77
N LEU A 801 6.14 -25.16 20.77
CA LEU A 801 4.93 -24.35 21.01
C LEU A 801 5.26 -22.85 20.87
N ILE A 802 4.41 -22.10 20.18
CA ILE A 802 4.49 -20.64 20.05
C ILE A 802 3.27 -20.00 20.73
N ILE A 803 3.54 -19.05 21.62
CA ILE A 803 2.54 -18.12 22.15
C ILE A 803 2.74 -16.80 21.41
N ASN A 804 1.89 -16.50 20.44
CA ASN A 804 2.12 -15.44 19.45
C ASN A 804 1.51 -14.08 19.87
N GLY A 805 1.75 -13.66 21.11
CA GLY A 805 1.27 -12.39 21.68
C GLY A 805 -0.12 -12.45 22.32
N ASP A 806 -0.44 -11.39 23.06
CA ASP A 806 -1.69 -11.14 23.77
C ASP A 806 -2.13 -12.31 24.67
N LEU A 807 -1.19 -12.90 25.42
CA LEU A 807 -1.51 -13.89 26.46
C LEU A 807 -2.02 -13.18 27.73
N VAL A 808 -1.40 -12.05 28.08
CA VAL A 808 -1.84 -11.13 29.15
C VAL A 808 -2.66 -9.97 28.56
N ASP A 809 -3.36 -9.21 29.41
CA ASP A 809 -4.17 -8.05 28.99
C ASP A 809 -3.53 -6.68 29.28
N GLU A 810 -2.79 -6.54 30.39
CA GLU A 810 -2.36 -5.22 30.92
C GLU A 810 -0.84 -5.04 31.11
N ALA A 811 -0.01 -5.97 30.65
CA ALA A 811 1.46 -5.92 30.79
C ALA A 811 1.99 -5.68 32.23
N SER A 812 1.22 -5.99 33.28
CA SER A 812 1.70 -5.82 34.65
C SER A 812 2.67 -6.95 35.05
N PRO A 813 3.64 -6.70 35.95
CA PRO A 813 4.52 -7.76 36.46
C PRO A 813 3.74 -8.90 37.13
N GLU A 814 2.60 -8.60 37.73
CA GLU A 814 1.67 -9.58 38.28
C GLU A 814 1.04 -10.46 37.18
N ASP A 815 0.62 -9.90 36.03
CA ASP A 815 0.08 -10.67 34.91
C ASP A 815 1.14 -11.58 34.29
N PHE A 816 2.36 -11.07 34.11
CA PHE A 816 3.49 -11.87 33.62
C PHE A 816 3.88 -13.01 34.59
N ALA A 817 3.80 -12.77 35.90
CA ALA A 817 3.99 -13.82 36.90
C ALA A 817 2.88 -14.89 36.86
N LEU A 818 1.62 -14.51 36.59
CA LEU A 818 0.55 -15.48 36.32
C LEU A 818 0.80 -16.25 35.02
N ALA A 819 1.17 -15.56 33.94
CA ALA A 819 1.49 -16.18 32.66
C ALA A 819 2.60 -17.23 32.81
N ARG A 820 3.67 -16.90 33.55
CA ARG A 820 4.72 -17.86 33.88
C ARG A 820 4.19 -19.05 34.66
N GLN A 821 3.37 -18.81 35.69
CA GLN A 821 2.76 -19.89 36.47
C GLN A 821 1.90 -20.82 35.59
N VAL A 822 1.07 -20.27 34.69
CA VAL A 822 0.24 -21.06 33.77
C VAL A 822 1.12 -21.91 32.84
N ILE A 823 2.16 -21.32 32.24
CA ILE A 823 3.08 -22.01 31.33
C ILE A 823 3.86 -23.12 32.06
N ASP A 824 4.41 -22.85 33.25
CA ASP A 824 5.15 -23.81 34.06
C ASP A 824 4.25 -24.96 34.60
N GLU A 825 2.95 -24.71 34.80
CA GLU A 825 1.96 -25.69 35.29
C GLU A 825 1.38 -26.59 34.18
N GLU A 826 1.06 -26.04 33.01
CA GLU A 826 0.38 -26.79 31.93
C GLU A 826 1.33 -27.33 30.85
N ILE A 827 2.46 -26.64 30.57
CA ILE A 827 3.50 -27.12 29.62
C ILE A 827 4.70 -27.66 30.40
N GLY A 828 5.30 -26.86 31.28
CA GLY A 828 6.52 -27.20 32.01
C GLY A 828 7.66 -27.67 31.07
N ASP A 829 8.29 -28.80 31.41
CA ASP A 829 9.36 -29.44 30.62
C ASP A 829 8.82 -30.32 29.46
N ALA A 830 7.50 -30.37 29.19
CA ALA A 830 6.93 -31.34 28.23
C ALA A 830 7.23 -31.00 26.76
N VAL A 831 7.08 -29.72 26.39
CA VAL A 831 7.28 -29.20 25.03
C VAL A 831 8.13 -27.91 25.12
N PRO A 832 9.17 -27.74 24.28
CA PRO A 832 9.88 -26.46 24.20
C PRO A 832 8.96 -25.36 23.68
N TRP A 833 8.91 -24.21 24.36
CA TRP A 833 8.06 -23.09 23.96
C TRP A 833 8.84 -21.80 23.68
N ILE A 834 8.22 -20.88 22.93
CA ILE A 834 8.65 -19.49 22.74
C ILE A 834 7.40 -18.61 22.91
N TYR A 835 7.56 -17.45 23.54
CA TYR A 835 6.52 -16.42 23.70
C TYR A 835 6.99 -15.18 22.93
N VAL A 836 6.15 -14.69 22.02
CA VAL A 836 6.34 -13.48 21.22
C VAL A 836 5.46 -12.38 21.83
N PRO A 837 5.93 -11.13 22.00
CA PRO A 837 5.09 -10.07 22.55
C PRO A 837 4.11 -9.50 21.51
N GLY A 838 2.87 -9.30 21.94
CA GLY A 838 1.81 -8.53 21.28
C GLY A 838 1.64 -7.16 21.93
N ASN A 839 0.55 -6.46 21.60
CA ASN A 839 0.29 -5.11 22.11
C ASN A 839 -0.25 -5.11 23.55
N HIS A 840 -0.90 -6.18 24.02
CA HIS A 840 -1.29 -6.28 25.43
C HIS A 840 -0.09 -6.62 26.34
N GLU A 841 1.04 -7.09 25.78
CA GLU A 841 2.33 -7.12 26.48
C GLU A 841 3.00 -5.74 26.65
N ILE A 842 2.42 -4.66 26.11
CA ILE A 842 2.83 -3.26 26.39
C ILE A 842 1.67 -2.31 26.80
N MET A 843 0.42 -2.78 26.89
CA MET A 843 -0.75 -1.89 26.99
C MET A 843 -0.82 -1.09 28.31
N GLY A 844 -0.49 -1.71 29.44
CA GLY A 844 -0.51 -1.09 30.77
C GLY A 844 0.86 -0.94 31.44
N GLY A 845 1.94 -1.34 30.75
CA GLY A 845 3.29 -1.42 31.31
C GLY A 845 4.38 -1.44 30.22
N PRO A 846 5.62 -1.11 30.56
CA PRO A 846 6.74 -1.08 29.61
C PRO A 846 7.20 -2.50 29.21
N ILE A 847 7.72 -2.65 27.99
CA ILE A 847 8.16 -3.94 27.44
C ILE A 847 9.25 -4.62 28.27
N GLU A 848 10.06 -3.84 29.01
CA GLU A 848 11.05 -4.38 29.96
C GLU A 848 10.42 -5.26 31.06
N ASN A 849 9.10 -5.17 31.31
CA ASN A 849 8.39 -6.11 32.19
C ASN A 849 8.36 -7.53 31.58
N PHE A 850 8.08 -7.66 30.29
CA PHE A 850 8.15 -8.92 29.54
C PHE A 850 9.59 -9.45 29.51
N GLU A 851 10.55 -8.58 29.19
CA GLU A 851 11.97 -8.99 29.07
C GLU A 851 12.55 -9.55 30.38
N GLN A 852 12.13 -9.01 31.53
CA GLN A 852 12.58 -9.46 32.85
C GLN A 852 12.10 -10.88 33.20
N GLU A 853 10.97 -11.34 32.65
CA GLU A 853 10.36 -12.64 32.96
C GLU A 853 10.62 -13.69 31.86
N PHE A 854 10.55 -13.27 30.58
CA PHE A 854 10.60 -14.17 29.41
C PHE A 854 11.87 -14.02 28.55
N GLY A 855 12.61 -12.92 28.68
CA GLY A 855 13.83 -12.67 27.90
C GLY A 855 13.59 -11.86 26.61
N PRO A 856 14.51 -11.93 25.61
CA PRO A 856 14.48 -11.05 24.44
C PRO A 856 13.18 -11.14 23.65
N THR A 857 12.68 -9.98 23.18
CA THR A 857 11.42 -9.85 22.44
C THR A 857 11.45 -10.48 21.05
N HIS A 858 12.63 -10.50 20.42
CA HIS A 858 12.90 -11.16 19.15
C HIS A 858 13.97 -12.24 19.31
N GLN A 859 13.78 -13.40 18.68
CA GLN A 859 14.63 -14.59 18.85
C GLN A 859 14.76 -15.40 17.56
N VAL A 860 15.82 -16.21 17.48
CA VAL A 860 16.09 -17.06 16.32
C VAL A 860 16.47 -18.47 16.78
N ARG A 861 15.89 -19.49 16.16
CA ARG A 861 16.14 -20.90 16.48
C ARG A 861 15.96 -21.79 15.25
N THR A 862 16.97 -22.56 14.88
CA THR A 862 16.79 -23.68 13.95
C THR A 862 16.15 -24.86 14.68
N VAL A 863 15.08 -25.42 14.13
CA VAL A 863 14.43 -26.65 14.60
C VAL A 863 14.41 -27.64 13.42
N ASP A 864 15.01 -28.82 13.63
CA ASP A 864 15.48 -29.72 12.56
C ASP A 864 16.23 -28.97 11.44
N ARG A 865 15.56 -28.69 10.30
CA ARG A 865 16.11 -27.95 9.16
C ARG A 865 15.30 -26.66 8.83
N THR A 866 14.51 -26.15 9.77
CA THR A 866 13.70 -24.94 9.59
C THR A 866 14.20 -23.83 10.51
N ARG A 867 14.42 -22.63 9.96
CA ARG A 867 14.77 -21.42 10.70
C ARG A 867 13.49 -20.79 11.25
N VAL A 868 13.27 -20.86 12.57
CA VAL A 868 12.21 -20.11 13.26
C VAL A 868 12.77 -18.76 13.67
N ILE A 869 12.09 -17.69 13.26
CA ILE A 869 12.41 -16.30 13.62
C ILE A 869 11.18 -15.72 14.32
N THR A 870 11.34 -15.09 15.47
CA THR A 870 10.28 -14.33 16.15
C THR A 870 10.63 -12.86 16.19
N LEU A 871 9.66 -12.00 15.89
CA LEU A 871 9.82 -10.55 15.79
C LEU A 871 8.82 -9.84 16.72
N ASP A 872 9.29 -8.77 17.34
CA ASP A 872 8.52 -7.89 18.19
C ASP A 872 7.73 -6.90 17.34
N THR A 873 6.41 -7.07 17.30
CA THR A 873 5.49 -6.09 16.69
C THR A 873 4.53 -5.51 17.72
N SER A 874 4.90 -5.49 19.00
CA SER A 874 4.04 -5.03 20.10
C SER A 874 3.48 -3.62 19.89
N THR A 875 4.17 -2.74 19.16
CA THR A 875 3.70 -1.39 18.83
C THR A 875 2.88 -1.28 17.54
N GLY A 876 2.53 -2.38 16.88
CA GLY A 876 1.87 -2.40 15.57
C GLY A 876 2.80 -2.09 14.38
N SER A 877 4.12 -2.25 14.54
CA SER A 877 5.18 -2.02 13.55
C SER A 877 6.44 -2.80 13.92
N LEU A 878 7.20 -3.26 12.92
CA LEU A 878 8.49 -3.96 13.12
C LEU A 878 9.59 -3.01 13.62
N ARG A 879 9.65 -1.78 13.11
CA ARG A 879 10.58 -0.74 13.62
C ARG A 879 10.32 -0.40 15.09
N GLY A 880 9.13 -0.69 15.61
CA GLY A 880 8.79 -0.59 17.03
C GLY A 880 9.70 -1.43 17.94
N GLY A 881 10.01 -2.66 17.55
CA GLY A 881 10.99 -3.53 18.21
C GLY A 881 12.46 -3.20 17.92
N GLY A 882 12.73 -2.10 17.21
CA GLY A 882 14.07 -1.55 16.97
C GLY A 882 14.74 -2.02 15.67
N MET A 883 15.62 -1.18 15.12
CA MET A 883 16.31 -1.45 13.85
C MET A 883 17.17 -2.72 13.85
N ASP A 884 17.63 -3.18 15.02
CA ASP A 884 18.49 -4.35 15.12
C ASP A 884 17.74 -5.67 14.87
N GLN A 885 16.42 -5.75 15.13
CA GLN A 885 15.65 -6.94 14.72
C GLN A 885 15.40 -6.99 13.20
N LEU A 886 15.32 -5.84 12.53
CA LEU A 886 15.17 -5.76 11.08
C LEU A 886 16.47 -6.20 10.38
N ARG A 887 17.62 -5.70 10.84
CA ARG A 887 18.95 -6.16 10.40
C ARG A 887 19.14 -7.66 10.65
N MET A 888 18.67 -8.16 11.80
CA MET A 888 18.68 -9.59 12.12
C MET A 888 17.84 -10.39 11.15
N LEU A 889 16.62 -9.95 10.81
CA LEU A 889 15.73 -10.63 9.87
C LEU A 889 16.39 -10.81 8.49
N GLU A 890 16.92 -9.72 7.92
CA GLU A 890 17.59 -9.76 6.61
C GLU A 890 18.80 -10.71 6.62
N GLU A 891 19.67 -10.58 7.64
CA GLU A 891 20.87 -11.40 7.79
C GLU A 891 20.56 -12.89 8.04
N GLU A 892 19.52 -13.20 8.80
CA GLU A 892 19.11 -14.57 9.13
C GLU A 892 18.38 -15.27 7.97
N LEU A 893 17.60 -14.53 7.17
CA LEU A 893 17.06 -15.04 5.90
C LEU A 893 18.18 -15.30 4.88
N ARG A 894 19.14 -14.37 4.75
CA ARG A 894 20.34 -14.53 3.91
C ARG A 894 21.17 -15.74 4.34
N GLN A 895 21.45 -15.90 5.64
CA GLN A 895 22.15 -17.07 6.18
C GLN A 895 21.35 -18.37 6.00
N ALA A 896 20.02 -18.34 6.12
CA ALA A 896 19.18 -19.52 5.91
C ALA A 896 19.19 -20.00 4.44
N ALA A 897 19.34 -19.09 3.47
CA ALA A 897 19.51 -19.44 2.06
C ALA A 897 20.94 -19.94 1.73
N GLU A 898 21.96 -19.46 2.42
CA GLU A 898 23.35 -19.90 2.23
C GLU A 898 23.67 -21.24 2.92
N ASP A 899 22.95 -21.60 3.99
CA ASP A 899 23.14 -22.84 4.74
C ASP A 899 22.24 -23.98 4.23
N ALA A 900 22.80 -24.87 3.40
CA ALA A 900 22.13 -26.09 2.92
C ALA A 900 21.74 -27.11 4.04
N SER A 901 22.08 -26.85 5.31
CA SER A 901 21.52 -27.57 6.45
C SER A 901 20.10 -27.09 6.80
N VAL A 902 19.74 -25.86 6.43
CA VAL A 902 18.39 -25.29 6.45
C VAL A 902 17.68 -25.57 5.12
N THR A 903 16.35 -25.49 5.14
CA THR A 903 15.47 -25.72 3.98
C THR A 903 14.23 -24.83 3.97
N GLY A 904 13.96 -24.07 5.03
CA GLY A 904 12.91 -23.07 5.01
C GLY A 904 12.97 -22.16 6.23
N ALA A 905 12.27 -21.03 6.17
CA ALA A 905 12.14 -20.08 7.27
C ALA A 905 10.68 -19.80 7.59
N VAL A 906 10.33 -19.79 8.87
CA VAL A 906 9.00 -19.40 9.36
C VAL A 906 9.18 -18.24 10.32
N VAL A 907 8.61 -17.09 9.96
CA VAL A 907 8.64 -15.87 10.75
C VAL A 907 7.34 -15.76 11.54
N PHE A 908 7.45 -15.42 12.82
CA PHE A 908 6.33 -15.17 13.72
C PHE A 908 6.39 -13.74 14.25
N ALA A 909 5.25 -13.04 14.25
CA ALA A 909 5.06 -11.78 14.96
C ALA A 909 3.58 -11.66 15.37
N HIS A 910 3.23 -10.81 16.33
CA HIS A 910 1.83 -10.71 16.76
C HIS A 910 0.91 -10.09 15.69
N HIS A 911 1.24 -8.91 15.17
CA HIS A 911 0.42 -8.26 14.14
C HIS A 911 0.64 -8.88 12.74
N PRO A 912 -0.40 -9.08 11.91
CA PRO A 912 -0.26 -9.44 10.50
C PRO A 912 0.16 -8.28 9.61
N THR A 913 0.74 -8.59 8.43
CA THR A 913 1.01 -7.62 7.36
C THR A 913 -0.27 -7.21 6.64
N ARG A 914 -1.25 -8.11 6.54
CA ARG A 914 -2.56 -7.93 5.92
C ARG A 914 -3.65 -8.45 6.85
N ASP A 915 -4.54 -7.57 7.28
CA ASP A 915 -5.73 -7.95 8.05
C ASP A 915 -6.85 -8.32 7.03
N PRO A 916 -7.42 -9.54 7.09
CA PRO A 916 -8.48 -9.95 6.17
C PRO A 916 -9.83 -9.27 6.47
N LYS A 917 -9.96 -8.55 7.59
CA LYS A 917 -11.18 -7.81 7.93
C LYS A 917 -11.36 -6.57 7.05
N PRO A 918 -12.61 -6.17 6.76
CA PRO A 918 -12.93 -5.00 5.94
C PRO A 918 -12.41 -3.67 6.49
N ASP A 919 -12.30 -3.53 7.82
CA ASP A 919 -11.78 -2.32 8.48
C ASP A 919 -10.25 -2.26 8.51
N GLN A 920 -9.59 -3.40 8.26
CA GLN A 920 -8.14 -3.59 8.29
C GLN A 920 -7.44 -3.03 9.54
N ALA A 921 -8.17 -2.98 10.67
CA ALA A 921 -7.74 -2.27 11.87
C ALA A 921 -6.62 -2.99 12.65
N SER A 922 -6.34 -4.26 12.32
CA SER A 922 -5.42 -5.14 13.03
C SER A 922 -4.19 -5.53 12.22
N GLN A 923 -3.74 -4.73 11.25
CA GLN A 923 -2.48 -4.97 10.51
C GLN A 923 -1.36 -4.01 10.90
N PHE A 924 -0.14 -4.26 10.40
CA PHE A 924 0.98 -3.31 10.46
C PHE A 924 0.53 -1.90 10.06
N SER A 925 0.75 -0.95 10.98
CA SER A 925 0.34 0.45 10.86
C SER A 925 1.12 1.23 9.80
N ASP A 926 2.36 0.82 9.54
CA ASP A 926 3.15 1.26 8.39
C ASP A 926 2.94 0.28 7.22
N ARG A 927 2.38 0.78 6.11
CA ARG A 927 2.07 -0.02 4.92
C ARG A 927 3.27 -0.23 4.00
N GLU A 928 4.26 0.66 4.03
CA GLU A 928 5.51 0.50 3.29
C GLU A 928 6.40 -0.54 3.98
N GLU A 929 6.41 -0.55 5.32
CA GLU A 929 7.02 -1.60 6.14
C GLU A 929 6.39 -2.97 5.89
N ALA A 930 5.06 -3.05 5.79
CA ALA A 930 4.37 -4.28 5.41
C ALA A 930 4.76 -4.75 4.00
N ALA A 931 4.69 -3.87 2.99
CA ALA A 931 5.02 -4.22 1.61
C ALA A 931 6.50 -4.62 1.45
N ALA A 932 7.41 -3.96 2.17
CA ALA A 932 8.83 -4.27 2.16
C ALA A 932 9.16 -5.61 2.84
N PHE A 933 8.52 -5.92 3.96
CA PHE A 933 8.67 -7.21 4.64
C PHE A 933 8.13 -8.36 3.77
N GLU A 934 6.96 -8.19 3.14
CA GLU A 934 6.39 -9.19 2.24
C GLU A 934 7.29 -9.41 1.00
N ARG A 935 7.84 -8.32 0.43
CA ARG A 935 8.80 -8.37 -0.68
C ARG A 935 10.08 -9.11 -0.30
N LEU A 936 10.67 -8.83 0.87
CA LEU A 936 11.86 -9.55 1.36
C LEU A 936 11.64 -11.07 1.45
N LEU A 937 10.49 -11.50 1.98
CA LEU A 937 10.16 -12.93 2.06
C LEU A 937 9.95 -13.57 0.67
N ALA A 938 9.40 -12.81 -0.28
CA ALA A 938 9.17 -13.25 -1.66
C ALA A 938 10.46 -13.32 -2.49
N GLU A 939 11.33 -12.32 -2.41
CA GLU A 939 12.63 -12.25 -3.09
C GLU A 939 13.54 -13.39 -2.63
N VAL A 940 13.69 -13.60 -1.33
CA VAL A 940 14.46 -14.72 -0.77
C VAL A 940 13.94 -16.06 -1.30
N ARG A 941 12.63 -16.26 -1.34
CA ARG A 941 12.01 -17.47 -1.92
C ARG A 941 12.30 -17.60 -3.42
N ALA A 942 12.17 -16.52 -4.19
CA ALA A 942 12.25 -16.55 -5.65
C ALA A 942 13.70 -16.73 -6.15
N GLU A 943 14.66 -16.04 -5.54
CA GLU A 943 16.05 -16.10 -5.96
C GLU A 943 16.77 -17.38 -5.51
N THR A 944 16.40 -17.92 -4.34
CA THR A 944 17.18 -18.98 -3.67
C THR A 944 16.48 -20.34 -3.68
N GLY A 945 15.15 -20.37 -3.76
CA GLY A 945 14.36 -21.59 -3.60
C GLY A 945 14.08 -22.00 -2.14
N LEU A 946 14.55 -21.22 -1.16
CA LEU A 946 14.23 -21.39 0.26
C LEU A 946 12.74 -21.08 0.50
N SER A 947 11.95 -22.04 0.96
CA SER A 947 10.55 -21.77 1.31
C SER A 947 10.43 -20.84 2.53
N THR A 948 9.60 -19.80 2.41
CA THR A 948 9.35 -18.80 3.46
C THR A 948 7.86 -18.77 3.84
N ALA A 949 7.57 -18.38 5.08
CA ALA A 949 6.21 -18.16 5.56
C ALA A 949 6.17 -17.14 6.71
N PHE A 950 5.02 -16.49 6.87
CA PHE A 950 4.75 -15.56 7.98
C PHE A 950 3.46 -15.93 8.71
N ILE A 951 3.53 -15.94 10.05
CA ILE A 951 2.46 -16.38 10.94
C ILE A 951 2.17 -15.29 11.97
N ALA A 952 0.90 -14.90 12.07
CA ALA A 952 0.42 -13.78 12.87
C ALA A 952 -0.70 -14.18 13.87
N GLY A 953 -1.09 -13.24 14.72
CA GLY A 953 -2.24 -13.28 15.62
C GLY A 953 -3.07 -11.99 15.49
N HIS A 954 -3.52 -11.40 16.60
CA HIS A 954 -4.06 -10.04 16.73
C HIS A 954 -5.40 -9.73 16.04
N ALA A 955 -5.61 -10.17 14.80
CA ALA A 955 -6.78 -9.80 14.00
C ALA A 955 -8.10 -10.45 14.45
N GLY A 956 -8.06 -11.33 15.45
CA GLY A 956 -9.26 -11.88 16.10
C GLY A 956 -9.98 -12.98 15.32
N VAL A 957 -9.32 -13.55 14.30
CA VAL A 957 -9.87 -14.52 13.35
C VAL A 957 -8.82 -15.52 12.89
N PHE A 958 -9.22 -16.76 12.58
CA PHE A 958 -8.38 -17.70 11.84
C PHE A 958 -8.44 -17.40 10.34
N HIS A 959 -7.28 -17.27 9.69
CA HIS A 959 -7.19 -16.97 8.26
C HIS A 959 -5.90 -17.54 7.65
N ALA A 960 -5.91 -17.81 6.33
CA ALA A 960 -4.69 -18.13 5.59
C ALA A 960 -4.79 -17.68 4.12
N SER A 961 -3.65 -17.26 3.59
CA SER A 961 -3.48 -16.77 2.21
C SER A 961 -2.07 -17.07 1.71
N SER A 962 -1.82 -16.78 0.43
CA SER A 962 -0.48 -16.75 -0.16
C SER A 962 -0.28 -15.45 -0.93
N ALA A 963 0.98 -15.16 -1.25
CA ALA A 963 1.57 -13.86 -1.57
C ALA A 963 2.96 -14.17 -2.15
N GLU A 964 3.10 -14.18 -3.48
CA GLU A 964 4.28 -14.67 -4.20
C GLU A 964 4.72 -16.09 -3.81
N GLY A 965 3.80 -16.92 -3.31
CA GLY A 965 3.99 -18.27 -2.77
C GLY A 965 4.80 -18.34 -1.47
N VAL A 966 4.99 -17.21 -0.80
CA VAL A 966 5.12 -17.19 0.66
C VAL A 966 3.75 -17.56 1.24
N SER A 967 3.70 -18.40 2.28
CA SER A 967 2.43 -18.70 2.98
C SER A 967 2.22 -17.72 4.13
N TYR A 968 1.02 -17.15 4.22
CA TYR A 968 0.60 -16.22 5.26
C TYR A 968 -0.55 -16.85 6.06
N ALA A 969 -0.49 -16.78 7.39
CA ALA A 969 -1.58 -17.26 8.24
C ALA A 969 -1.77 -16.43 9.50
N ILE A 970 -3.01 -16.40 10.00
CA ILE A 970 -3.38 -15.77 11.26
C ILE A 970 -3.95 -16.86 12.18
N ALA A 971 -3.35 -17.02 13.36
CA ALA A 971 -3.93 -17.76 14.47
C ALA A 971 -4.97 -16.86 15.17
N GLY A 972 -6.23 -17.27 15.11
CA GLY A 972 -7.30 -16.61 15.87
C GLY A 972 -7.22 -16.89 17.36
N ASN A 973 -8.19 -16.34 18.10
CA ASN A 973 -8.10 -16.25 19.55
C ASN A 973 -8.19 -17.61 20.26
N SER A 974 -7.41 -17.76 21.32
CA SER A 974 -7.42 -18.94 22.18
C SER A 974 -8.15 -18.73 23.52
N GLY A 975 -8.50 -17.49 23.89
CA GLY A 975 -9.29 -17.20 25.10
C GLY A 975 -10.24 -16.00 24.99
N LYS A 976 -9.83 -14.94 24.28
CA LYS A 976 -10.63 -13.73 24.03
C LYS A 976 -11.76 -14.01 23.02
N SER A 977 -12.92 -13.36 23.16
CA SER A 977 -13.99 -13.39 22.16
C SER A 977 -13.48 -12.99 20.77
N PRO A 978 -13.82 -13.73 19.68
CA PRO A 978 -13.38 -13.41 18.32
C PRO A 978 -14.02 -12.12 17.79
N SER A 979 -13.43 -11.53 16.73
CA SER A 979 -13.84 -10.22 16.20
C SER A 979 -14.50 -10.24 14.82
N TRP A 980 -14.90 -11.41 14.29
CA TRP A 980 -15.69 -11.53 13.06
C TRP A 980 -16.70 -12.69 13.17
N THR A 981 -17.35 -13.06 12.07
CA THR A 981 -18.35 -14.15 12.07
C THR A 981 -17.68 -15.53 11.98
N PRO A 982 -18.32 -16.60 12.48
CA PRO A 982 -17.74 -17.96 12.46
C PRO A 982 -17.31 -18.44 11.07
N GLU A 983 -18.08 -18.11 10.04
CA GLU A 983 -17.85 -18.44 8.62
C GLU A 983 -16.61 -17.74 8.05
N ARG A 984 -16.09 -16.73 8.75
CA ARG A 984 -14.89 -15.95 8.41
C ARG A 984 -13.74 -16.19 9.39
N GLY A 985 -13.76 -17.32 10.10
CA GLY A 985 -12.74 -17.69 11.09
C GLY A 985 -12.94 -17.06 12.48
N GLY A 986 -14.09 -16.42 12.73
CA GLY A 986 -14.43 -15.78 14.00
C GLY A 986 -14.88 -16.76 15.08
N PHE A 987 -13.95 -17.59 15.57
CA PHE A 987 -14.17 -18.55 16.65
C PHE A 987 -12.92 -18.72 17.54
N THR A 988 -13.05 -19.46 18.65
CA THR A 988 -11.94 -19.73 19.59
C THR A 988 -11.24 -21.05 19.31
N GLY A 989 -9.91 -21.12 19.43
CA GLY A 989 -9.13 -22.33 19.15
C GLY A 989 -7.62 -22.10 19.16
N TRP A 990 -6.89 -22.97 18.48
CA TRP A 990 -5.44 -22.90 18.29
C TRP A 990 -5.03 -23.53 16.94
N MET A 991 -3.77 -23.37 16.51
CA MET A 991 -3.29 -23.82 15.18
C MET A 991 -2.13 -24.81 15.30
N MET A 992 -2.06 -25.82 14.43
CA MET A 992 -0.90 -26.73 14.30
C MET A 992 -0.26 -26.57 12.93
N LEU A 993 0.96 -26.06 12.84
CA LEU A 993 1.76 -26.16 11.61
C LEU A 993 2.36 -27.55 11.50
N GLY A 994 2.27 -28.15 10.31
CA GLY A 994 2.98 -29.37 9.97
C GLY A 994 3.96 -29.14 8.83
N ILE A 995 5.25 -29.25 9.15
CA ILE A 995 6.37 -28.95 8.28
C ILE A 995 7.07 -30.26 7.89
N ASN A 996 7.38 -30.38 6.60
CA ASN A 996 8.22 -31.41 6.03
C ASN A 996 9.52 -30.74 5.51
N PRO A 997 10.58 -30.70 6.33
CA PRO A 997 11.81 -30.00 5.94
C PRO A 997 12.56 -30.66 4.78
N ALA A 998 12.18 -31.88 4.37
CA ALA A 998 12.73 -32.52 3.17
C ALA A 998 12.17 -31.94 1.85
N ALA A 999 11.17 -31.06 1.90
CA ALA A 999 10.53 -30.43 0.73
C ALA A 999 10.59 -28.89 0.72
N GLY A 1000 11.37 -28.28 1.62
CA GLY A 1000 11.45 -26.81 1.73
C GLY A 1000 12.36 -26.11 0.71
N ASP A 1001 13.38 -26.80 0.21
CA ASP A 1001 14.09 -26.36 -1.01
C ASP A 1001 13.21 -26.73 -2.21
N VAL A 1002 12.60 -25.71 -2.78
CA VAL A 1002 11.67 -25.84 -3.91
C VAL A 1002 12.29 -25.33 -5.22
N GLY A 1003 13.48 -24.72 -5.17
CA GLY A 1003 14.13 -24.05 -6.31
C GLY A 1003 13.38 -22.80 -6.79
N ARG A 1004 13.87 -22.19 -7.89
CA ARG A 1004 13.34 -20.92 -8.43
C ARG A 1004 11.97 -21.04 -9.10
N LEU A 1005 11.74 -22.14 -9.82
CA LEU A 1005 10.49 -22.41 -10.55
C LEU A 1005 9.75 -23.65 -10.00
N PRO A 1006 9.22 -23.62 -8.77
CA PRO A 1006 8.53 -24.77 -8.15
C PRO A 1006 7.07 -24.95 -8.59
N ASP A 1007 6.61 -26.18 -8.78
CA ASP A 1007 5.21 -26.47 -9.14
C ASP A 1007 4.24 -25.89 -8.08
N ALA A 1008 3.32 -25.03 -8.54
CA ALA A 1008 2.43 -24.24 -7.70
C ALA A 1008 0.98 -24.79 -7.72
N PRO A 1009 0.34 -24.99 -6.55
CA PRO A 1009 0.84 -24.75 -5.19
C PRO A 1009 1.54 -25.97 -4.56
N GLN A 1010 1.73 -27.07 -5.30
CA GLN A 1010 2.06 -28.37 -4.73
C GLN A 1010 3.37 -28.37 -3.93
N SER A 1011 4.37 -27.59 -4.35
CA SER A 1011 5.68 -27.52 -3.67
C SER A 1011 5.56 -26.82 -2.31
N ARG A 1012 4.86 -25.67 -2.26
CA ARG A 1012 4.57 -24.90 -1.04
C ARG A 1012 3.84 -25.76 -0.01
N LEU A 1013 2.82 -26.51 -0.45
CA LEU A 1013 2.02 -27.42 0.40
C LEU A 1013 2.76 -28.73 0.77
N ALA A 1014 3.69 -29.19 -0.07
CA ALA A 1014 4.57 -30.32 0.24
C ALA A 1014 5.57 -29.99 1.35
N TRP A 1015 5.99 -28.72 1.47
CA TRP A 1015 6.73 -28.20 2.61
C TRP A 1015 5.85 -28.01 3.85
N MET A 1016 4.86 -27.12 3.82
CA MET A 1016 4.06 -26.77 5.02
C MET A 1016 2.56 -26.69 4.76
N ARG A 1017 1.78 -27.15 5.75
CA ARG A 1017 0.32 -26.93 5.88
C ARG A 1017 -0.03 -26.65 7.34
N ALA A 1018 -1.23 -26.19 7.61
CA ALA A 1018 -1.74 -25.93 8.96
C ALA A 1018 -3.07 -26.65 9.24
N GLU A 1019 -3.25 -27.13 10.47
CA GLU A 1019 -4.57 -27.40 11.04
C GLU A 1019 -5.04 -26.20 11.86
N VAL A 1020 -6.34 -25.90 11.81
CA VAL A 1020 -7.02 -25.01 12.76
C VAL A 1020 -7.92 -25.88 13.64
N ASN A 1021 -7.56 -25.97 14.92
CA ASN A 1021 -8.25 -26.76 15.92
C ASN A 1021 -9.13 -25.84 16.80
N PRO A 1022 -10.43 -25.67 16.48
CA PRO A 1022 -11.35 -24.94 17.34
C PRO A 1022 -11.57 -25.68 18.65
N ARG A 1023 -11.88 -24.96 19.73
CA ARG A 1023 -12.41 -25.55 20.96
C ARG A 1023 -13.80 -26.12 20.68
N VAL A 1024 -14.11 -27.33 21.18
CA VAL A 1024 -15.39 -28.03 20.88
C VAL A 1024 -16.12 -28.45 22.14
N GLU A 1025 -17.22 -27.76 22.46
CA GLU A 1025 -18.13 -28.13 23.56
C GLU A 1025 -19.10 -29.24 23.10
N GLU A 1026 -19.73 -29.02 21.95
CA GLU A 1026 -20.62 -29.93 21.23
C GLU A 1026 -20.25 -29.96 19.74
N LEU A 1027 -20.44 -31.09 19.07
CA LEU A 1027 -20.29 -31.26 17.62
C LEU A 1027 -21.52 -32.00 17.10
N ARG A 1028 -22.17 -31.45 16.07
CA ARG A 1028 -23.37 -31.97 15.42
C ARG A 1028 -23.10 -32.28 13.95
N LEU A 1029 -23.84 -33.24 13.42
CA LEU A 1029 -23.77 -33.67 12.02
C LEU A 1029 -25.21 -33.96 11.55
N ASP A 1030 -25.79 -33.01 10.81
CA ASP A 1030 -27.18 -33.00 10.39
C ASP A 1030 -27.30 -33.30 8.89
N GLY A 1031 -28.15 -34.28 8.54
CA GLY A 1031 -28.34 -34.74 7.16
C GLY A 1031 -29.43 -35.82 7.06
N PRO A 1032 -29.65 -36.41 5.87
CA PRO A 1032 -30.69 -37.42 5.67
C PRO A 1032 -30.32 -38.77 6.30
N ALA A 1033 -31.30 -39.45 6.92
CA ALA A 1033 -31.13 -40.83 7.40
C ALA A 1033 -31.37 -41.89 6.32
N GLU A 1034 -32.04 -41.53 5.21
CA GLU A 1034 -32.36 -42.41 4.09
C GLU A 1034 -32.17 -41.65 2.76
N LEU A 1035 -31.66 -42.33 1.72
CA LEU A 1035 -31.49 -41.82 0.34
C LEU A 1035 -31.83 -42.90 -0.70
N GLY A 1036 -32.31 -42.49 -1.88
CA GLY A 1036 -32.40 -43.34 -3.06
C GLY A 1036 -31.08 -43.41 -3.85
N VAL A 1037 -30.83 -44.49 -4.59
CA VAL A 1037 -29.65 -44.59 -5.47
C VAL A 1037 -29.70 -43.51 -6.55
N GLY A 1038 -28.63 -42.71 -6.64
CA GLY A 1038 -28.53 -41.56 -7.53
C GLY A 1038 -29.01 -40.24 -6.93
N GLU A 1039 -29.55 -40.24 -5.70
CA GLU A 1039 -29.91 -39.01 -4.99
C GLU A 1039 -28.68 -38.35 -4.34
N GLN A 1040 -28.79 -37.04 -4.15
CA GLN A 1040 -27.81 -36.20 -3.47
C GLN A 1040 -28.51 -35.35 -2.42
N ALA A 1041 -27.81 -35.07 -1.32
CA ALA A 1041 -28.28 -34.20 -0.26
C ALA A 1041 -27.11 -33.52 0.44
N ASP A 1042 -27.36 -32.33 0.98
CA ASP A 1042 -26.39 -31.60 1.76
C ASP A 1042 -26.34 -32.14 3.20
N VAL A 1043 -25.14 -32.17 3.77
CA VAL A 1043 -24.88 -32.54 5.16
C VAL A 1043 -24.13 -31.38 5.83
N LEU A 1044 -24.72 -30.85 6.90
CA LEU A 1044 -24.16 -29.76 7.68
C LEU A 1044 -23.49 -30.31 8.93
N ALA A 1045 -22.21 -29.98 9.13
CA ALA A 1045 -21.52 -30.19 10.40
C ALA A 1045 -21.30 -28.85 11.10
N THR A 1046 -21.64 -28.80 12.39
CA THR A 1046 -21.63 -27.58 13.20
C THR A 1046 -21.13 -27.89 14.60
N LEU A 1047 -20.17 -27.11 15.09
CA LEU A 1047 -19.70 -27.18 16.48
C LEU A 1047 -20.21 -25.98 17.30
N VAL A 1048 -20.26 -26.13 18.63
CA VAL A 1048 -20.72 -25.10 19.56
C VAL A 1048 -19.60 -24.63 20.47
N GLN A 1049 -19.56 -23.31 20.73
CA GLN A 1049 -18.68 -22.64 21.68
C GLN A 1049 -19.43 -21.61 22.52
N ASP A 1050 -18.93 -21.35 23.74
CA ASP A 1050 -19.48 -20.41 24.71
C ASP A 1050 -20.98 -20.64 24.97
N GLY A 1051 -21.44 -21.89 24.85
CA GLY A 1051 -22.83 -22.32 24.97
C GLY A 1051 -23.81 -21.86 23.86
N THR A 1052 -23.44 -20.93 22.98
CA THR A 1052 -24.37 -20.39 21.95
C THR A 1052 -23.75 -20.00 20.60
N ARG A 1053 -22.42 -19.92 20.44
CA ARG A 1053 -21.80 -19.66 19.13
C ARG A 1053 -21.74 -20.96 18.36
N GLU A 1054 -22.60 -21.08 17.36
CA GLU A 1054 -22.50 -22.14 16.35
C GLU A 1054 -21.43 -21.76 15.32
N VAL A 1055 -20.59 -22.73 14.96
CA VAL A 1055 -19.46 -22.56 14.02
C VAL A 1055 -19.54 -23.68 12.98
N PRO A 1056 -19.59 -23.38 11.68
CA PRO A 1056 -19.63 -24.41 10.64
C PRO A 1056 -18.29 -25.15 10.56
N VAL A 1057 -18.35 -26.46 10.32
CA VAL A 1057 -17.16 -27.27 10.04
C VAL A 1057 -16.84 -27.17 8.55
N ALA A 1058 -16.36 -25.99 8.18
CA ALA A 1058 -15.88 -25.61 6.85
C ALA A 1058 -14.62 -24.74 7.01
N TRP A 1059 -13.92 -24.41 5.91
CA TRP A 1059 -12.74 -23.53 5.96
C TRP A 1059 -13.03 -22.26 6.78
N PRO A 1060 -12.19 -21.86 7.74
CA PRO A 1060 -10.85 -22.38 8.01
C PRO A 1060 -10.76 -23.55 9.01
N VAL A 1061 -11.87 -24.11 9.53
CA VAL A 1061 -11.84 -25.25 10.48
C VAL A 1061 -11.22 -26.50 9.83
N SER A 1062 -10.36 -27.18 10.59
CA SER A 1062 -9.85 -28.51 10.23
C SER A 1062 -10.70 -29.63 10.80
N ALA A 1063 -11.03 -30.59 9.94
CA ALA A 1063 -11.79 -31.78 10.29
C ALA A 1063 -11.13 -33.05 9.74
N GLN A 1064 -11.58 -34.21 10.20
CA GLN A 1064 -11.26 -35.52 9.65
C GLN A 1064 -12.58 -36.21 9.32
N TRP A 1065 -12.89 -36.33 8.04
CA TRP A 1065 -14.08 -36.99 7.52
C TRP A 1065 -13.78 -38.46 7.20
N GLY A 1066 -14.81 -39.30 7.31
CA GLY A 1066 -14.69 -40.73 7.05
C GLY A 1066 -15.99 -41.47 7.36
N GLY A 1067 -15.93 -42.80 7.44
CA GLY A 1067 -17.07 -43.61 7.84
C GLY A 1067 -16.97 -45.08 7.45
N GLU A 1068 -17.87 -45.90 8.00
CA GLU A 1068 -18.14 -47.24 7.46
C GLU A 1068 -19.12 -47.11 6.28
N GLY A 1069 -18.85 -47.73 5.14
CA GLY A 1069 -19.68 -47.62 3.93
C GLY A 1069 -19.63 -46.27 3.20
N ILE A 1070 -18.75 -45.36 3.63
CA ILE A 1070 -18.53 -44.06 2.98
C ILE A 1070 -17.22 -44.10 2.18
N ALA A 1071 -17.21 -43.50 1.00
CA ALA A 1071 -15.98 -43.01 0.36
C ALA A 1071 -15.95 -41.47 0.45
N VAL A 1072 -14.87 -40.89 0.95
CA VAL A 1072 -14.68 -39.44 0.96
C VAL A 1072 -13.94 -39.05 -0.31
N ASP A 1073 -14.61 -38.29 -1.18
CA ASP A 1073 -14.06 -37.78 -2.43
C ASP A 1073 -13.71 -36.29 -2.22
N ASP A 1074 -12.43 -36.00 -1.95
CA ASP A 1074 -11.91 -34.66 -1.62
C ASP A 1074 -12.02 -33.62 -2.76
N GLY A 1075 -12.40 -34.06 -3.97
CA GLY A 1075 -12.53 -33.22 -5.15
C GLY A 1075 -11.20 -32.66 -5.70
N GLY A 1076 -10.06 -33.20 -5.26
CA GLY A 1076 -8.73 -32.63 -5.44
C GLY A 1076 -8.42 -32.13 -6.85
N ALA A 1077 -8.18 -30.82 -6.96
CA ALA A 1077 -8.00 -30.16 -8.25
C ALA A 1077 -6.69 -30.56 -8.96
N GLY A 1078 -6.81 -31.33 -10.05
CA GLY A 1078 -5.88 -31.17 -11.17
C GLY A 1078 -4.78 -32.21 -11.38
N GLN A 1079 -4.93 -33.46 -10.92
CA GLN A 1079 -4.25 -34.58 -11.58
C GLN A 1079 -5.13 -35.84 -11.64
N ALA A 1080 -4.77 -36.77 -12.53
CA ALA A 1080 -5.65 -37.89 -12.87
C ALA A 1080 -5.88 -38.81 -11.66
N LEU A 1081 -7.12 -39.31 -11.52
CA LEU A 1081 -7.47 -40.46 -10.68
C LEU A 1081 -6.43 -41.56 -10.89
N THR A 1082 -5.52 -41.73 -9.92
CA THR A 1082 -4.61 -42.87 -9.95
C THR A 1082 -5.46 -44.12 -9.84
N ALA A 1083 -5.17 -45.15 -10.64
CA ALA A 1083 -5.97 -46.37 -10.64
C ALA A 1083 -6.10 -47.00 -9.23
N LEU A 1084 -5.10 -46.76 -8.37
CA LEU A 1084 -5.08 -47.14 -6.95
C LEU A 1084 -6.19 -46.49 -6.10
N ALA A 1085 -6.69 -45.30 -6.43
CA ALA A 1085 -7.83 -44.71 -5.73
C ALA A 1085 -9.15 -45.41 -6.12
N LEU A 1086 -9.32 -45.67 -7.43
CA LEU A 1086 -10.47 -46.41 -7.95
C LEU A 1086 -10.47 -47.88 -7.47
N GLU A 1087 -9.32 -48.54 -7.42
CA GLU A 1087 -9.14 -49.91 -6.91
C GLU A 1087 -9.48 -50.09 -5.42
N ASN A 1088 -9.73 -49.00 -4.67
CA ASN A 1088 -10.20 -49.03 -3.28
C ASN A 1088 -11.63 -48.49 -3.08
N ALA A 1089 -12.31 -48.01 -4.12
CA ALA A 1089 -13.54 -47.22 -4.00
C ALA A 1089 -14.79 -47.83 -4.68
N ASP A 1090 -14.73 -49.12 -5.07
CA ASP A 1090 -15.76 -49.82 -5.84
C ASP A 1090 -16.92 -50.44 -4.99
N ASP A 1091 -16.79 -50.53 -3.66
CA ASP A 1091 -17.75 -51.25 -2.77
C ASP A 1091 -18.56 -50.34 -1.80
N SER A 1092 -18.28 -49.03 -1.70
CA SER A 1092 -19.00 -48.11 -0.77
C SER A 1092 -20.35 -47.63 -1.32
N PRO A 1093 -21.48 -47.79 -0.60
CA PRO A 1093 -22.80 -47.32 -1.05
C PRO A 1093 -22.96 -45.79 -1.12
N LEU A 1094 -22.14 -45.04 -0.39
CA LEU A 1094 -22.24 -43.58 -0.23
C LEU A 1094 -20.90 -42.89 -0.54
N ARG A 1095 -20.97 -41.69 -1.11
CA ARG A 1095 -19.84 -40.80 -1.38
C ARG A 1095 -20.06 -39.42 -0.77
N TYR A 1096 -19.09 -38.88 -0.06
CA TYR A 1096 -19.17 -37.55 0.57
C TYR A 1096 -18.06 -36.63 0.07
N ASN A 1097 -18.39 -35.37 -0.21
CA ASN A 1097 -17.43 -34.33 -0.57
C ASN A 1097 -17.38 -33.23 0.51
N PRO A 1098 -16.31 -33.14 1.33
CA PRO A 1098 -16.17 -32.12 2.37
C PRO A 1098 -16.09 -30.68 1.87
N ALA A 1099 -15.67 -30.46 0.62
CA ALA A 1099 -15.55 -29.13 0.03
C ALA A 1099 -16.90 -28.56 -0.47
N THR A 1100 -17.90 -29.42 -0.72
CA THR A 1100 -19.26 -28.99 -1.11
C THR A 1100 -20.33 -29.31 -0.06
N GLY A 1101 -19.99 -30.08 0.97
CA GLY A 1101 -20.96 -30.58 1.96
C GLY A 1101 -21.90 -31.67 1.43
N THR A 1102 -21.68 -32.18 0.22
CA THR A 1102 -22.68 -33.03 -0.48
C THR A 1102 -22.43 -34.52 -0.26
N LEU A 1103 -23.46 -35.23 0.18
CA LEU A 1103 -23.54 -36.68 0.24
C LEU A 1103 -24.30 -37.23 -0.99
N THR A 1104 -23.73 -38.21 -1.68
CA THR A 1104 -24.29 -38.87 -2.87
C THR A 1104 -24.46 -40.36 -2.63
N ALA A 1105 -25.64 -40.90 -2.90
CA ALA A 1105 -25.91 -42.33 -2.85
C ALA A 1105 -25.60 -42.99 -4.20
N VAL A 1106 -24.68 -43.97 -4.22
CA VAL A 1106 -24.21 -44.62 -5.46
C VAL A 1106 -24.58 -46.10 -5.58
N ALA A 1107 -24.84 -46.80 -4.47
CA ALA A 1107 -25.36 -48.18 -4.48
C ALA A 1107 -26.21 -48.47 -3.23
N PRO A 1108 -27.15 -49.45 -3.27
CA PRO A 1108 -27.92 -49.82 -2.09
C PRO A 1108 -27.06 -50.40 -0.97
N GLY A 1109 -27.27 -49.96 0.26
CA GLY A 1109 -26.49 -50.37 1.42
C GLY A 1109 -26.74 -49.50 2.65
N GLU A 1110 -25.94 -49.71 3.69
CA GLU A 1110 -25.92 -48.88 4.91
C GLU A 1110 -24.52 -48.26 5.03
N GLY A 1111 -24.43 -47.04 5.55
CA GLY A 1111 -23.17 -46.39 5.90
C GLY A 1111 -23.33 -45.43 7.08
N VAL A 1112 -22.22 -45.04 7.70
CA VAL A 1112 -22.18 -44.10 8.81
C VAL A 1112 -21.13 -43.05 8.51
N LEU A 1113 -21.55 -41.85 8.14
CA LEU A 1113 -20.67 -40.71 7.95
C LEU A 1113 -20.20 -40.21 9.32
N THR A 1114 -18.91 -39.97 9.44
CA THR A 1114 -18.27 -39.50 10.67
C THR A 1114 -17.45 -38.25 10.38
N VAL A 1115 -17.52 -37.27 11.27
CA VAL A 1115 -16.66 -36.08 11.26
C VAL A 1115 -15.98 -35.95 12.61
N THR A 1116 -14.67 -35.74 12.62
CA THR A 1116 -13.89 -35.47 13.85
C THR A 1116 -13.24 -34.10 13.78
N VAL A 1117 -13.46 -33.26 14.79
CA VAL A 1117 -12.87 -31.92 14.94
C VAL A 1117 -12.25 -31.83 16.33
N ASN A 1118 -10.96 -31.48 16.40
CA ASN A 1118 -10.18 -31.37 17.65
C ASN A 1118 -10.48 -32.52 18.66
N GLY A 1119 -10.39 -33.77 18.18
CA GLY A 1119 -10.60 -34.98 18.99
C GLY A 1119 -12.05 -35.29 19.41
N ARG A 1120 -13.05 -34.49 18.99
CA ARG A 1120 -14.49 -34.79 19.17
C ARG A 1120 -15.07 -35.33 17.87
N THR A 1121 -15.83 -36.43 17.93
CA THR A 1121 -16.45 -37.08 16.76
C THR A 1121 -17.97 -37.01 16.83
N ALA A 1122 -18.61 -36.75 15.68
CA ALA A 1122 -20.06 -36.91 15.45
C ALA A 1122 -20.32 -37.93 14.33
N GLU A 1123 -21.47 -38.59 14.37
CA GLU A 1123 -21.84 -39.71 13.49
C GLU A 1123 -23.25 -39.52 12.90
N LEU A 1124 -23.42 -39.79 11.60
CA LEU A 1124 -24.69 -39.75 10.87
C LEU A 1124 -24.89 -41.09 10.12
N PRO A 1125 -25.75 -41.99 10.62
CA PRO A 1125 -26.09 -43.22 9.93
C PRO A 1125 -27.08 -42.95 8.78
N VAL A 1126 -26.77 -43.47 7.58
CA VAL A 1126 -27.54 -43.25 6.35
C VAL A 1126 -27.80 -44.59 5.64
N THR A 1127 -29.04 -44.84 5.26
CA THR A 1127 -29.46 -46.04 4.53
C THR A 1127 -29.76 -45.70 3.07
N VAL A 1128 -29.09 -46.35 2.12
CA VAL A 1128 -29.41 -46.24 0.69
C VAL A 1128 -30.42 -47.32 0.30
N ALA A 1129 -31.64 -46.89 -0.01
CA ALA A 1129 -32.73 -47.77 -0.39
C ALA A 1129 -32.45 -48.45 -1.75
N ALA A 1130 -32.75 -49.75 -1.83
CA ALA A 1130 -32.76 -50.45 -3.11
C ALA A 1130 -33.99 -50.04 -3.93
N GLU A 1131 -33.80 -49.79 -5.22
CA GLU A 1131 -34.88 -49.46 -6.17
C GLU A 1131 -35.91 -50.60 -6.22
N GLU A 1132 -37.11 -50.39 -5.66
CA GLU A 1132 -38.20 -51.37 -5.81
C GLU A 1132 -38.64 -51.39 -7.29
N PRO A 1133 -38.68 -52.57 -7.94
CA PRO A 1133 -39.00 -52.66 -9.36
C PRO A 1133 -40.48 -52.30 -9.60
N SER A 1134 -40.71 -51.12 -10.17
CA SER A 1134 -42.03 -50.60 -10.51
C SER A 1134 -42.86 -51.63 -11.30
N GLU A 1135 -44.12 -51.87 -10.88
CA GLU A 1135 -45.00 -52.79 -11.61
C GLU A 1135 -45.18 -52.34 -13.07
N PRO A 1136 -45.02 -53.23 -14.06
CA PRO A 1136 -45.10 -52.86 -15.48
C PRO A 1136 -46.54 -52.55 -15.88
N GLU A 1137 -46.76 -51.40 -16.53
CA GLU A 1137 -48.06 -51.03 -17.09
C GLU A 1137 -48.59 -52.10 -18.09
N PRO A 1138 -49.92 -52.35 -18.11
CA PRO A 1138 -50.50 -53.38 -18.95
C PRO A 1138 -50.56 -52.96 -20.43
N THR A 1139 -49.60 -53.46 -21.24
CA THR A 1139 -49.55 -53.25 -22.70
C THR A 1139 -50.83 -53.67 -23.42
N GLU A 1140 -51.43 -52.77 -24.21
CA GLU A 1140 -52.49 -53.11 -25.16
C GLU A 1140 -51.97 -53.92 -26.38
N PRO A 1141 -52.77 -54.84 -26.95
CA PRO A 1141 -52.37 -55.64 -28.10
C PRO A 1141 -52.87 -55.09 -29.46
N ALA A 1142 -51.93 -54.85 -30.39
CA ALA A 1142 -52.20 -54.83 -31.83
C ALA A 1142 -52.30 -56.29 -32.40
N PRO A 1143 -52.65 -56.55 -33.69
CA PRO A 1143 -52.95 -55.62 -34.80
C PRO A 1143 -54.18 -56.00 -35.68
N THR A 1144 -54.58 -55.16 -36.66
CA THR A 1144 -54.84 -55.56 -38.07
C THR A 1144 -55.18 -54.39 -39.04
N GLU A 1145 -54.83 -54.57 -40.32
CA GLU A 1145 -55.24 -53.80 -41.52
C GLU A 1145 -56.23 -54.63 -42.38
N PRO A 1146 -56.89 -54.14 -43.48
CA PRO A 1146 -56.66 -52.89 -44.25
C PRO A 1146 -57.92 -52.05 -44.62
N ALA A 1147 -57.68 -50.96 -45.38
CA ALA A 1147 -58.58 -49.91 -45.93
C ALA A 1147 -59.60 -50.37 -47.03
N PRO A 1148 -60.31 -49.50 -47.81
CA PRO A 1148 -60.52 -48.01 -47.74
C PRO A 1148 -61.96 -47.46 -48.03
N THR A 1149 -62.31 -46.24 -47.59
CA THR A 1149 -63.17 -45.28 -48.37
C THR A 1149 -63.10 -43.81 -47.90
N GLU A 1150 -63.26 -42.89 -48.86
CA GLU A 1150 -63.50 -41.43 -48.76
C GLU A 1150 -65.01 -41.11 -48.97
N PRO A 1151 -65.54 -39.84 -48.95
CA PRO A 1151 -64.97 -38.53 -48.51
C PRO A 1151 -65.93 -37.58 -47.72
N ALA A 1152 -65.36 -36.56 -47.03
CA ALA A 1152 -65.84 -35.14 -46.91
C ALA A 1152 -67.23 -34.79 -46.27
N PRO A 1153 -67.54 -33.50 -45.92
CA PRO A 1153 -66.72 -32.31 -45.57
C PRO A 1153 -67.20 -31.54 -44.28
N THR A 1154 -66.76 -30.28 -44.15
CA THR A 1154 -67.39 -29.09 -43.48
C THR A 1154 -67.23 -28.81 -41.97
N GLU A 1155 -66.60 -27.66 -41.68
CA GLU A 1155 -66.83 -26.80 -40.50
C GLU A 1155 -68.19 -26.05 -40.63
N PRO A 1156 -68.76 -25.42 -39.57
CA PRO A 1156 -68.26 -24.12 -39.04
C PRO A 1156 -68.40 -23.90 -37.50
N GLY A 1157 -67.81 -22.82 -36.97
CA GLY A 1157 -68.19 -22.21 -35.66
C GLY A 1157 -69.34 -21.19 -35.81
N PRO A 1158 -69.47 -20.13 -34.97
CA PRO A 1158 -68.85 -19.82 -33.66
C PRO A 1158 -69.90 -19.44 -32.57
N GLY A 1159 -69.51 -18.97 -31.36
CA GLY A 1159 -70.45 -18.30 -30.44
C GLY A 1159 -70.02 -18.00 -28.99
N GLU A 1160 -70.12 -16.73 -28.58
CA GLU A 1160 -70.12 -16.16 -27.20
C GLU A 1160 -71.57 -15.91 -26.69
N PRO A 1161 -71.87 -15.29 -25.52
CA PRO A 1161 -71.17 -15.13 -24.22
C PRO A 1161 -72.07 -15.45 -22.98
N GLY A 1162 -71.59 -15.25 -21.73
CA GLY A 1162 -72.50 -15.00 -20.57
C GLY A 1162 -71.92 -15.16 -19.14
N ALA A 1163 -72.29 -14.27 -18.22
CA ALA A 1163 -72.08 -14.33 -16.75
C ALA A 1163 -73.45 -14.38 -16.01
N PRO A 1164 -73.56 -14.76 -14.70
CA PRO A 1164 -73.37 -13.80 -13.57
C PRO A 1164 -72.95 -14.42 -12.20
N GLU A 1165 -72.95 -13.59 -11.13
CA GLU A 1165 -72.71 -13.87 -9.68
C GLU A 1165 -73.99 -14.38 -8.93
N PRO A 1166 -74.17 -14.33 -7.56
CA PRO A 1166 -73.26 -14.20 -6.38
C PRO A 1166 -73.61 -15.14 -5.15
N THR A 1167 -72.96 -14.98 -3.98
CA THR A 1167 -73.51 -14.92 -2.56
C THR A 1167 -72.74 -15.64 -1.41
N GLU A 1168 -72.82 -15.06 -0.20
CA GLU A 1168 -72.26 -15.45 1.15
C GLU A 1168 -73.34 -16.19 2.04
N PRO A 1169 -73.34 -16.31 3.41
CA PRO A 1169 -72.44 -15.86 4.51
C PRO A 1169 -72.29 -16.79 5.79
N ASP A 1170 -71.79 -16.18 6.88
CA ASP A 1170 -72.01 -16.43 8.35
C ASP A 1170 -71.00 -17.23 9.23
N ALA A 1171 -70.92 -16.80 10.51
CA ALA A 1171 -70.08 -17.32 11.63
C ALA A 1171 -70.95 -17.73 12.86
N PRO A 1172 -70.43 -18.36 13.96
CA PRO A 1172 -69.85 -17.59 15.10
C PRO A 1172 -68.86 -18.36 16.06
N ALA A 1173 -68.43 -17.73 17.16
CA ALA A 1173 -67.68 -18.34 18.29
C ALA A 1173 -68.61 -18.81 19.46
N PRO A 1174 -68.15 -19.59 20.49
CA PRO A 1174 -67.65 -18.97 21.76
C PRO A 1174 -66.76 -19.84 22.72
N GLY A 1175 -66.18 -19.21 23.77
CA GLY A 1175 -66.15 -19.79 25.15
C GLY A 1175 -64.81 -20.10 25.87
N GLY A 1176 -64.67 -19.64 27.13
CA GLY A 1176 -63.79 -20.21 28.19
C GLY A 1176 -64.64 -20.93 29.27
N PRO A 1177 -64.26 -21.04 30.58
CA PRO A 1177 -63.09 -20.51 31.31
C PRO A 1177 -62.42 -21.53 32.30
N ASP A 1178 -61.42 -21.13 33.11
CA ASP A 1178 -61.46 -21.12 34.61
C ASP A 1178 -60.07 -20.94 35.31
N ASP A 1179 -60.12 -20.35 36.52
CA ASP A 1179 -59.03 -20.04 37.50
C ASP A 1179 -59.02 -21.15 38.61
N PRO A 1180 -58.37 -21.10 39.81
CA PRO A 1180 -57.40 -20.14 40.39
C PRO A 1180 -56.20 -20.77 41.17
N GLY A 1181 -55.30 -19.92 41.70
CA GLY A 1181 -54.53 -20.27 42.91
C GLY A 1181 -53.20 -19.54 43.16
N GLY A 1182 -53.21 -18.36 43.80
CA GLY A 1182 -52.00 -17.58 44.11
C GLY A 1182 -51.78 -17.21 45.59
N ALA A 1183 -50.52 -17.05 45.98
CA ALA A 1183 -49.97 -16.28 47.12
C ALA A 1183 -48.42 -16.32 47.04
N GLY A 1184 -47.63 -15.31 47.41
CA GLY A 1184 -47.93 -13.98 47.94
C GLY A 1184 -46.95 -13.59 49.06
N GLY A 1185 -45.94 -12.74 48.79
CA GLY A 1185 -44.95 -12.36 49.81
C GLY A 1185 -43.83 -11.40 49.37
N GLN A 1186 -44.01 -10.11 49.68
CA GLN A 1186 -42.96 -9.12 49.96
C GLN A 1186 -43.00 -8.79 51.48
N PRO A 1187 -42.10 -7.99 52.11
CA PRO A 1187 -41.01 -7.18 51.55
C PRO A 1187 -39.64 -7.25 52.28
N GLY A 1188 -38.63 -6.58 51.71
CA GLY A 1188 -37.75 -5.66 52.46
C GLY A 1188 -36.24 -5.94 52.50
N GLY A 1189 -35.43 -4.87 52.41
CA GLY A 1189 -34.06 -4.84 52.95
C GLY A 1189 -32.91 -4.38 52.03
N GLU A 1190 -32.75 -3.06 51.86
CA GLU A 1190 -31.40 -2.45 51.77
C GLU A 1190 -30.66 -2.60 53.13
N PRO A 1191 -29.31 -2.49 53.25
CA PRO A 1191 -28.49 -1.54 52.49
C PRO A 1191 -27.01 -1.90 52.12
N ASP A 1192 -26.43 -1.01 51.31
CA ASP A 1192 -25.04 -0.51 51.37
C ASP A 1192 -23.85 -1.50 51.23
N ARG A 1193 -23.17 -1.43 50.07
CA ARG A 1193 -21.74 -1.07 49.99
C ARG A 1193 -21.25 -0.75 48.57
N ARG A 1194 -20.52 0.35 48.43
CA ARG A 1194 -19.56 0.60 47.33
C ARG A 1194 -18.27 -0.20 47.56
N PRO A 1195 -17.42 -0.32 46.53
CA PRO A 1195 -16.19 0.49 46.56
C PRO A 1195 -16.19 1.58 45.48
N ASP A 1196 -15.58 2.72 45.80
CA ASP A 1196 -15.35 3.81 44.86
C ASP A 1196 -14.13 3.51 43.98
N ASN A 1197 -14.13 4.02 42.74
CA ASN A 1197 -12.90 4.23 41.98
C ASN A 1197 -13.02 5.59 41.28
N ASP A 1198 -12.16 6.54 41.66
CA ASP A 1198 -12.30 7.97 41.35
C ASP A 1198 -10.92 8.56 40.98
N PRO A 1199 -10.68 8.93 39.71
CA PRO A 1199 -9.50 9.69 39.28
C PRO A 1199 -9.84 11.19 39.18
N ALA A 1200 -10.02 11.86 40.32
CA ALA A 1200 -10.20 13.31 40.38
C ALA A 1200 -8.96 14.10 39.89
N ALA A 1201 -9.17 15.24 39.22
CA ALA A 1201 -8.16 15.84 38.34
C ALA A 1201 -7.40 17.09 38.86
N GLY A 1202 -6.08 17.12 38.59
CA GLY A 1202 -5.26 18.34 38.40
C GLY A 1202 -5.15 19.34 39.56
N PRO A 1203 -4.87 20.65 39.29
CA PRO A 1203 -4.31 21.21 38.05
C PRO A 1203 -3.25 22.33 38.25
N GLY A 1204 -2.51 22.66 37.17
CA GLY A 1204 -2.15 24.04 36.82
C GLY A 1204 -0.79 24.64 37.28
N GLY A 1205 -0.10 25.31 36.35
CA GLY A 1205 1.08 26.15 36.61
C GLY A 1205 1.49 26.94 35.34
N ALA A 1206 1.64 28.26 35.43
CA ALA A 1206 1.76 29.14 34.25
C ALA A 1206 3.21 29.50 33.87
N LEU A 1207 3.39 29.95 32.62
CA LEU A 1207 4.62 30.53 32.07
C LEU A 1207 5.19 31.68 32.90
N PRO A 1208 6.52 31.84 32.89
CA PRO A 1208 7.12 33.16 32.72
C PRO A 1208 8.12 33.26 31.56
N ARG A 1209 8.32 34.48 31.05
CA ARG A 1209 9.36 34.84 30.08
C ARG A 1209 10.69 35.21 30.78
N THR A 1210 11.71 35.40 29.94
CA THR A 1210 13.08 35.90 30.19
C THR A 1210 14.01 34.94 30.92
N GLY A 1211 15.29 34.94 30.50
CA GLY A 1211 16.33 34.04 30.99
C GLY A 1211 17.45 34.77 31.72
N SER A 1212 18.68 34.32 31.46
CA SER A 1212 19.95 34.63 32.17
C SER A 1212 20.16 33.88 33.49
N GLU A 1213 21.40 33.42 33.64
CA GLU A 1213 22.06 32.82 34.81
C GLU A 1213 21.58 31.45 35.36
N VAL A 1214 22.46 30.50 35.75
CA VAL A 1214 23.76 30.04 35.19
C VAL A 1214 24.20 28.78 35.96
N GLY A 1215 24.89 27.86 35.27
CA GLY A 1215 25.97 26.99 35.79
C GLY A 1215 25.85 26.35 37.19
N ALA A 1216 25.49 25.07 37.24
CA ALA A 1216 25.79 24.19 38.38
C ALA A 1216 26.15 22.74 38.00
N TRP A 1217 25.49 22.16 36.97
CA TRP A 1217 25.51 20.70 36.74
C TRP A 1217 26.40 20.20 35.57
N LEU A 1218 26.96 21.08 34.76
CA LEU A 1218 27.79 20.71 33.58
C LEU A 1218 29.29 20.49 33.88
N ALA A 1219 29.67 20.34 35.15
CA ALA A 1219 31.06 20.11 35.58
C ALA A 1219 31.40 18.64 35.91
N GLY A 1220 30.43 17.73 35.89
CA GLY A 1220 30.62 16.32 36.27
C GLY A 1220 31.01 15.38 35.13
N ALA A 1221 30.32 15.45 33.98
CA ALA A 1221 30.40 14.44 32.93
C ALA A 1221 31.74 14.43 32.16
N VAL A 1222 32.33 15.61 31.92
CA VAL A 1222 33.53 15.79 31.08
C VAL A 1222 34.77 15.07 31.65
N ALA A 1223 34.79 14.80 32.97
CA ALA A 1223 35.91 14.14 33.64
C ALA A 1223 36.02 12.62 33.40
N LEU A 1224 34.95 11.96 32.92
CA LEU A 1224 34.93 10.50 32.70
C LEU A 1224 35.26 10.11 31.25
N LEU A 1225 34.78 10.88 30.26
CA LEU A 1225 35.05 10.61 28.84
C LEU A 1225 36.54 10.74 28.48
N LEU A 1226 37.27 11.68 29.11
CA LEU A 1226 38.71 11.88 28.90
C LEU A 1226 39.60 10.77 29.49
N ALA A 1227 39.04 9.79 30.21
CA ALA A 1227 39.79 8.64 30.73
C ALA A 1227 39.80 7.43 29.77
N GLY A 1228 38.76 7.25 28.95
CA GLY A 1228 38.63 6.09 28.05
C GLY A 1228 39.54 6.17 26.81
N ALA A 1229 39.67 7.35 26.22
CA ALA A 1229 40.41 7.57 24.97
C ALA A 1229 41.91 7.22 25.03
N ALA A 1230 42.49 7.13 26.22
CA ALA A 1230 43.91 6.82 26.41
C ALA A 1230 44.27 5.32 26.27
N ALA A 1231 43.28 4.42 26.18
CA ALA A 1231 43.52 2.97 26.26
C ALA A 1231 43.67 2.25 24.90
N LEU A 1232 42.96 2.68 23.84
CA LEU A 1232 42.93 1.94 22.56
C LEU A 1232 44.11 2.28 21.62
N GLY A 1233 44.76 3.43 21.78
CA GLY A 1233 45.83 3.91 20.89
C GLY A 1233 47.14 3.10 20.87
N ALA A 1234 47.24 2.01 21.64
CA ALA A 1234 48.49 1.27 21.85
C ALA A 1234 48.58 -0.10 21.14
N ALA A 1235 47.50 -0.59 20.50
CA ALA A 1235 47.41 -1.99 20.07
C ALA A 1235 47.66 -2.27 18.57
N ARG A 1236 47.49 -1.29 17.66
CA ARG A 1236 47.49 -1.51 16.19
C ARG A 1236 48.81 -1.27 15.45
N HIS A 1237 49.97 -1.28 16.13
CA HIS A 1237 51.26 -1.01 15.47
C HIS A 1237 52.36 -2.07 15.72
N ARG A 1238 52.06 -3.33 15.40
CA ARG A 1238 53.02 -4.43 15.16
C ARG A 1238 52.44 -5.46 14.19
N GLY A 1239 53.02 -5.59 12.99
CA GLY A 1239 52.57 -6.55 11.97
C GLY A 1239 53.01 -6.15 10.57
N ARG A 1240 54.23 -6.53 10.18
CA ARG A 1240 54.72 -6.52 8.80
C ARG A 1240 55.46 -7.83 8.57
N GLU A 1241 54.86 -8.72 7.78
CA GLU A 1241 55.50 -9.62 6.80
C GLU A 1241 54.40 -10.24 5.93
#